data_AF-A0A0C2HXJ7-F1
#
_entry.id   AF-A0A0C2HXJ7-F1
#
_cell.length_a   1.000
_cell.length_b   1.000
_cell.length_c   1.000
_cell.angle_alpha   90.00
_cell.angle_beta   90.00
_cell.angle_gamma   90.00
#
_symmetry.space_group_name_H-M   'P 1'
#
loop_
_entity.id
_entity.type
_entity.pdbx_description
1 polymer ?
#
loop_
_entity_poly.entity_id
_entity_poly.type
_entity_poly.pdbx_seq_one_letter_code
_entity_poly.pdbx_strand_id
1 'polypeptide(L)'
;MKIRTILEKIDEKQLFIPAFQREYVWKRDDAKQLIDSLIKEYPTGTMLTWETANPPELKGPHKYDEKQGAVRLLLDGQQRITSLYMLITGELPSYYTISEIMNDTRGLYVNLETLELAYYMKTRMENNPLWQNITDVFQKRVGAFDLQTKFTAIGKQIEMKELKKLNDNISKITGVLERDFPEQIIPVKATIREAIDIFYKVNASGVALTDAELALAQISGYWPQARDLFKAKLANLQKEGFIFKLDFIVYVLLGCLYHQGSDMKKLHGEENNERLRAAWDRLDKQVLDYVANLLRSNAYVDHTDEINSVYALVPMIVYCFDKGDQHLNETEIRKMVKWFYYSQIRARYVSQLPQKLDRDLRTVAESAHPFDDLLQIISEESRLEISPSEFEGRGISHPLFSLMRWYHKSRMAVCLTTGIELRRNMGAKYQLEKDHIFPYSELKKVGYGKENRVKYALAQEFTNRAILTQFANRAKSATSAQAYLGQVKSHFRVALELQSIPENEELWKIENYEQFLAERRKMLVERLNAFLEGITATEQVAVPVTLDDMIAEGESDELEFKSSLRWDYVESRVNKDLEMVIVKSVAAFANSQGGTLMIGVKDDGEVLGLEHDYISLDGGDRDKFERHLRGILNNHIGASYVAGKVRVRFHVDGDDLEVCQVDILPAQKPIILILKDKGGQPVEKFFVRSGNSSLHLSLSEMNPYVKERFD
;
A
#
# COMPACT_ATOMS: atom_id res chain seq x y z
N MET A 1 12.83 8.43 35.27
CA MET A 1 12.04 7.61 36.21
C MET A 1 12.64 6.22 36.23
N LYS A 2 12.82 5.60 37.40
CA LYS A 2 13.35 4.23 37.47
C LYS A 2 12.41 3.23 36.81
N ILE A 3 12.96 2.23 36.13
CA ILE A 3 12.19 1.18 35.46
C ILE A 3 11.25 0.47 36.43
N ARG A 4 11.71 0.10 37.63
CA ARG A 4 10.84 -0.52 38.66
C ARG A 4 9.61 0.33 38.95
N THR A 5 9.80 1.63 39.19
CA THR A 5 8.72 2.57 39.49
C THR A 5 7.73 2.70 38.34
N ILE A 6 8.19 2.60 37.08
CA ILE A 6 7.29 2.60 35.92
C ILE A 6 6.36 1.38 35.95
N LEU A 7 6.90 0.19 36.24
CA LEU A 7 6.11 -1.05 36.30
C LEU A 7 5.11 -1.00 37.48
N GLU A 8 5.57 -0.56 38.66
CA GLU A 8 4.70 -0.38 39.84
C GLU A 8 3.55 0.59 39.54
N LYS A 9 3.82 1.72 38.86
CA LYS A 9 2.77 2.67 38.47
C LYS A 9 1.75 2.11 37.48
N ILE A 10 2.13 1.14 36.65
CA ILE A 10 1.19 0.43 35.78
C ILE A 10 0.26 -0.44 36.63
N ASP A 11 0.82 -1.20 37.58
CA ASP A 11 0.06 -2.10 38.45
C ASP A 11 -0.87 -1.32 39.40
N GLU A 12 -0.39 -0.19 39.92
CA GLU A 12 -1.13 0.73 40.80
C GLU A 12 -2.16 1.60 40.06
N LYS A 13 -2.27 1.49 38.72
CA LYS A 13 -3.17 2.30 37.89
C LYS A 13 -2.91 3.81 38.06
N GLN A 14 -1.64 4.21 37.96
CA GLN A 14 -1.19 5.60 37.95
C GLN A 14 -0.54 6.01 36.62
N LEU A 15 -0.14 5.03 35.81
CA LEU A 15 0.36 5.23 34.46
C LEU A 15 -0.50 4.43 33.49
N PHE A 16 -1.18 5.12 32.57
CA PHE A 16 -2.09 4.52 31.60
C PHE A 16 -1.62 4.69 30.17
N ILE A 17 -2.24 3.95 29.26
CA ILE A 17 -2.03 4.07 27.83
C ILE A 17 -3.34 4.54 27.18
N PRO A 18 -3.31 5.59 26.33
CA PRO A 18 -4.49 5.99 25.57
C PRO A 18 -4.96 4.93 24.57
N ALA A 19 -6.28 4.80 24.38
CA ALA A 19 -6.91 3.87 23.46
C ALA A 19 -6.50 4.07 21.99
N PHE A 20 -6.12 5.29 21.62
CA PHE A 20 -5.66 5.61 20.27
C PHE A 20 -4.29 5.02 19.93
N GLN A 21 -3.48 4.59 20.91
CA GLN A 21 -2.21 3.93 20.61
C GLN A 21 -2.41 2.57 19.96
N ARG A 22 -1.50 2.17 19.07
CA ARG A 22 -1.57 0.86 18.41
C ARG A 22 -1.32 -0.32 19.35
N GLU A 23 -1.65 -1.50 18.87
CA GLU A 23 -1.37 -2.80 19.51
C GLU A 23 0.14 -3.04 19.69
N TYR A 24 0.51 -4.10 20.42
CA TYR A 24 1.91 -4.43 20.61
C TYR A 24 2.45 -5.15 19.38
N VAL A 25 3.42 -4.53 18.70
CA VAL A 25 3.95 -4.97 17.39
C VAL A 25 5.42 -5.37 17.42
N TRP A 26 6.16 -5.03 18.49
CA TRP A 26 7.57 -5.36 18.63
C TRP A 26 7.81 -6.86 18.50
N LYS A 27 8.84 -7.23 17.74
CA LYS A 27 9.27 -8.61 17.55
C LYS A 27 10.22 -9.00 18.68
N ARG A 28 10.46 -10.31 18.76
CA ARG A 28 11.41 -10.94 19.68
C ARG A 28 12.79 -10.28 19.66
N ASP A 29 13.29 -9.92 18.48
CA ASP A 29 14.61 -9.30 18.35
C ASP A 29 14.67 -7.89 18.94
N ASP A 30 13.62 -7.09 18.75
CA ASP A 30 13.53 -5.72 19.30
C ASP A 30 13.60 -5.73 20.84
N ALA A 31 12.83 -6.61 21.47
CA ALA A 31 12.85 -6.78 22.93
C ALA A 31 14.21 -7.28 23.45
N LYS A 32 14.86 -8.19 22.71
CA LYS A 32 16.22 -8.67 23.03
C LYS A 32 17.24 -7.53 22.98
N GLN A 33 17.22 -6.70 21.93
CA GLN A 33 18.15 -5.57 21.78
C GLN A 33 17.96 -4.50 22.86
N LEU A 34 16.72 -4.27 23.30
CA LEU A 34 16.42 -3.37 24.41
C LEU A 34 17.09 -3.84 25.71
N ILE A 35 16.89 -5.12 26.08
CA ILE A 35 17.52 -5.70 27.27
C ILE A 35 19.04 -5.69 27.16
N ASP A 36 19.60 -6.06 26.01
CA ASP A 36 21.04 -6.02 25.76
C ASP A 36 21.62 -4.63 26.02
N SER A 37 20.96 -3.59 25.49
CA SER A 37 21.35 -2.19 25.68
C SER A 37 21.28 -1.78 27.14
N LEU A 38 20.23 -2.18 27.87
CA LEU A 38 20.09 -1.87 29.30
C LEU A 38 21.14 -2.56 30.18
N ILE A 39 21.52 -3.81 29.86
CA ILE A 39 22.59 -4.53 30.55
C ILE A 39 23.95 -3.88 30.26
N LYS A 40 24.18 -3.42 29.02
CA LYS A 40 25.42 -2.76 28.58
C LYS A 40 25.52 -1.28 28.92
N GLU A 41 24.49 -0.71 29.54
CA GLU A 41 24.45 0.69 29.95
C GLU A 41 24.32 1.68 28.79
N TYR A 42 23.81 1.24 27.64
CA TYR A 42 23.61 2.10 26.48
C TYR A 42 22.31 2.90 26.58
N PRO A 43 22.25 4.10 25.97
CA PRO A 43 21.02 4.87 25.88
C PRO A 43 19.91 4.08 25.16
N THR A 44 18.70 4.08 25.72
CA THR A 44 17.52 3.35 25.17
C THR A 44 16.38 4.28 24.78
N GLY A 45 16.70 5.55 24.54
CA GLY A 45 15.77 6.63 24.21
C GLY A 45 15.04 7.18 25.44
N THR A 46 14.03 8.01 25.21
CA THR A 46 13.19 8.62 26.26
C THR A 46 11.77 8.04 26.21
N MET A 47 10.99 8.19 27.27
CA MET A 47 9.54 8.03 27.25
C MET A 47 8.87 9.39 27.26
N LEU A 48 7.78 9.54 26.52
CA LEU A 48 6.96 10.74 26.53
C LEU A 48 5.70 10.45 27.34
N THR A 49 5.44 11.28 28.34
CA THR A 49 4.26 11.17 29.20
C THR A 49 3.44 12.44 29.15
N TRP A 50 2.14 12.33 29.37
CA TRP A 50 1.22 13.47 29.43
C TRP A 50 0.37 13.36 30.69
N GLU A 51 0.38 14.39 31.51
CA GLU A 51 -0.47 14.48 32.69
C GLU A 51 -1.74 15.24 32.35
N THR A 52 -2.91 14.70 32.68
CA THR A 52 -4.19 15.36 32.39
C THR A 52 -5.27 14.95 33.39
N ALA A 53 -6.14 15.89 33.73
CA ALA A 53 -7.36 15.63 34.51
C ALA A 53 -8.55 15.21 33.63
N ASN A 54 -8.41 15.32 32.31
CA ASN A 54 -9.42 14.92 31.34
C ASN A 54 -8.76 13.97 30.32
N PRO A 55 -8.43 12.73 30.72
CA PRO A 55 -7.80 11.79 29.80
C PRO A 55 -8.79 11.35 28.71
N PRO A 56 -8.29 11.00 27.51
CA PRO A 56 -9.07 10.28 26.51
C PRO A 56 -9.42 8.87 27.01
N GLU A 57 -10.16 8.13 26.20
CA GLU A 57 -10.40 6.72 26.47
C GLU A 57 -9.07 5.96 26.69
N LEU A 58 -9.04 5.11 27.71
CA LEU A 58 -7.86 4.37 28.13
C LEU A 58 -7.90 2.94 27.59
N LYS A 59 -6.73 2.36 27.33
CA LYS A 59 -6.63 0.94 27.00
C LYS A 59 -6.92 0.05 28.21
N GLY A 60 -7.51 -1.10 27.91
CA GLY A 60 -7.82 -2.12 28.90
C GLY A 60 -9.17 -1.90 29.59
N PRO A 61 -9.49 -2.70 30.61
CA PRO A 61 -10.79 -2.68 31.26
C PRO A 61 -10.98 -1.49 32.21
N HIS A 62 -9.93 -0.74 32.52
CA HIS A 62 -10.01 0.38 33.45
C HIS A 62 -10.59 1.61 32.77
N LYS A 63 -11.65 2.15 33.35
CA LYS A 63 -12.20 3.46 32.97
C LYS A 63 -11.76 4.50 33.98
N TYR A 64 -11.40 5.67 33.48
CA TYR A 64 -11.05 6.82 34.31
C TYR A 64 -12.22 7.23 35.21
N ASP A 65 -11.93 7.51 36.48
CA ASP A 65 -12.84 8.10 37.45
C ASP A 65 -12.31 9.49 37.83
N GLU A 66 -13.14 10.53 37.71
CA GLU A 66 -12.78 11.92 38.03
C GLU A 66 -12.20 12.10 39.44
N LYS A 67 -12.55 11.20 40.38
CA LYS A 67 -11.99 11.20 41.75
C LYS A 67 -10.49 10.91 41.80
N GLN A 68 -9.92 10.33 40.74
CA GLN A 68 -8.48 10.08 40.62
C GLN A 68 -7.69 11.37 40.33
N GLY A 69 -8.35 12.45 39.93
CA GLY A 69 -7.69 13.70 39.58
C GLY A 69 -6.82 13.57 38.32
N ALA A 70 -5.70 14.29 38.28
CA ALA A 70 -4.78 14.21 37.15
C ALA A 70 -4.09 12.84 37.08
N VAL A 71 -4.20 12.18 35.94
CA VAL A 71 -3.55 10.90 35.66
C VAL A 71 -2.43 11.07 34.65
N ARG A 72 -1.47 10.13 34.65
CA ARG A 72 -0.34 10.15 33.73
C ARG A 72 -0.57 9.14 32.59
N LEU A 73 -0.40 9.60 31.36
CA LEU A 73 -0.56 8.83 30.13
C LEU A 73 0.80 8.63 29.46
N LEU A 74 1.12 7.40 29.08
CA LEU A 74 2.31 7.09 28.30
C LEU A 74 2.00 7.30 26.82
N LEU A 75 2.61 8.31 26.20
CA LEU A 75 2.42 8.66 24.79
C LEU A 75 3.49 8.06 23.87
N ASP A 76 4.75 8.00 24.31
CA ASP A 76 5.81 7.28 23.60
C ASP A 76 6.63 6.41 24.57
N GLY A 77 7.18 5.32 24.05
CA GLY A 77 7.87 4.30 24.84
C GLY A 77 6.98 3.12 25.22
N GLN A 78 5.71 3.11 24.79
CA GLN A 78 4.74 2.04 25.03
C GLN A 78 5.30 0.65 24.75
N GLN A 79 5.90 0.42 23.57
CA GLN A 79 6.42 -0.89 23.17
C GLN A 79 7.62 -1.33 24.03
N ARG A 80 8.48 -0.36 24.42
CA ARG A 80 9.65 -0.61 25.29
C ARG A 80 9.20 -0.99 26.70
N ILE A 81 8.32 -0.19 27.30
CA ILE A 81 7.79 -0.44 28.64
C ILE A 81 6.99 -1.74 28.70
N THR A 82 6.16 -2.02 27.68
CA THR A 82 5.41 -3.30 27.60
C THR A 82 6.37 -4.49 27.51
N SER A 83 7.44 -4.40 26.71
CA SER A 83 8.44 -5.47 26.61
C SER A 83 9.17 -5.70 27.94
N LEU A 84 9.53 -4.62 28.64
CA LEU A 84 10.14 -4.69 29.96
C LEU A 84 9.20 -5.34 30.96
N TYR A 85 7.94 -4.90 31.01
CA TYR A 85 6.91 -5.50 31.86
C TYR A 85 6.84 -7.01 31.65
N MET A 86 6.60 -7.46 30.40
CA MET A 86 6.46 -8.88 30.07
C MET A 86 7.71 -9.70 30.40
N LEU A 87 8.91 -9.18 30.15
CA LEU A 87 10.16 -9.91 30.41
C LEU A 87 10.55 -9.93 31.90
N ILE A 88 10.14 -8.93 32.68
CA ILE A 88 10.46 -8.82 34.11
C ILE A 88 9.43 -9.57 34.96
N THR A 89 8.13 -9.38 34.68
CA THR A 89 7.03 -9.98 35.46
C THR A 89 6.62 -11.34 34.93
N GLY A 90 6.87 -11.64 33.65
CA GLY A 90 6.35 -12.83 32.98
C GLY A 90 4.86 -12.74 32.63
N GLU A 91 4.20 -11.64 32.97
CA GLU A 91 2.77 -11.41 32.83
C GLU A 91 2.46 -10.37 31.76
N LEU A 92 1.21 -10.33 31.33
CA LEU A 92 0.70 -9.31 30.41
C LEU A 92 0.26 -8.09 31.23
N PRO A 93 0.62 -6.87 30.85
CA PRO A 93 0.11 -5.69 31.53
C PRO A 93 -1.41 -5.58 31.33
N SER A 94 -2.10 -5.02 32.32
CA SER A 94 -3.58 -4.97 32.36
C SER A 94 -4.25 -4.24 31.19
N TYR A 95 -3.51 -3.41 30.47
CA TYR A 95 -3.97 -2.67 29.29
C TYR A 95 -3.87 -3.47 27.97
N TYR A 96 -3.42 -4.72 28.00
CA TYR A 96 -3.37 -5.60 26.83
C TYR A 96 -4.03 -6.95 27.05
N THR A 97 -4.75 -7.40 26.04
CA THR A 97 -5.20 -8.79 25.90
C THR A 97 -4.24 -9.61 25.06
N ILE A 98 -4.33 -10.95 25.12
CA ILE A 98 -3.50 -11.86 24.30
C ILE A 98 -3.66 -11.56 22.80
N SER A 99 -4.89 -11.24 22.35
CA SER A 99 -5.16 -10.90 20.95
C SER A 99 -4.52 -9.59 20.49
N GLU A 100 -4.14 -8.70 21.40
CA GLU A 100 -3.50 -7.43 21.09
C GLU A 100 -1.96 -7.49 21.17
N ILE A 101 -1.42 -8.65 21.52
CA ILE A 101 0.02 -8.95 21.44
C ILE A 101 0.29 -9.70 20.14
N MET A 102 0.75 -8.97 19.13
CA MET A 102 1.01 -9.56 17.81
C MET A 102 2.20 -10.54 17.84
N ASN A 103 3.16 -10.31 18.74
CA ASN A 103 4.32 -11.17 18.94
C ASN A 103 4.62 -11.29 20.43
N ASP A 104 4.50 -12.48 21.01
CA ASP A 104 4.91 -12.71 22.41
C ASP A 104 6.44 -12.75 22.52
N THR A 105 7.00 -11.76 23.21
CA THR A 105 8.44 -11.59 23.42
C THR A 105 8.96 -12.24 24.70
N ARG A 106 8.10 -12.87 25.50
CA ARG A 106 8.52 -13.66 26.67
C ARG A 106 9.35 -14.87 26.27
N GLY A 107 10.05 -15.44 27.25
CA GLY A 107 10.92 -16.61 27.03
C GLY A 107 12.29 -16.25 26.45
N LEU A 108 12.80 -15.06 26.77
CA LEU A 108 14.18 -14.67 26.51
C LEU A 108 15.11 -15.33 27.54
N TYR A 109 16.21 -15.92 27.08
CA TYR A 109 17.22 -16.52 27.92
C TYR A 109 18.51 -15.70 27.88
N VAL A 110 19.24 -15.73 28.99
CA VAL A 110 20.55 -15.11 29.15
C VAL A 110 21.58 -16.17 29.55
N ASN A 111 22.76 -16.12 28.94
CA ASN A 111 23.91 -16.85 29.42
C ASN A 111 24.58 -16.05 30.54
N LEU A 112 24.56 -16.57 31.76
CA LEU A 112 25.03 -15.83 32.94
C LEU A 112 26.56 -15.66 32.99
N GLU A 113 27.31 -16.36 32.16
CA GLU A 113 28.76 -16.15 32.04
C GLU A 113 29.11 -15.05 31.04
N THR A 114 28.48 -15.08 29.85
CA THR A 114 28.83 -14.20 28.73
C THR A 114 27.90 -12.99 28.58
N LEU A 115 26.76 -12.97 29.30
CA LEU A 115 25.65 -12.03 29.14
C LEU A 115 24.96 -12.09 27.77
N GLU A 116 25.22 -13.14 26.99
CA GLU A 116 24.57 -13.31 25.68
C GLU A 116 23.08 -13.60 25.84
N LEU A 117 22.26 -12.92 25.04
CA LEU A 117 20.81 -13.09 25.01
C LEU A 117 20.36 -13.88 23.78
N ALA A 118 19.50 -14.88 24.00
CA ALA A 118 18.90 -15.65 22.92
C ALA A 118 17.54 -16.23 23.33
N TYR A 119 16.66 -16.45 22.37
CA TYR A 119 15.45 -17.23 22.59
C TYR A 119 15.79 -18.73 22.62
N TYR A 120 14.95 -19.51 23.30
CA TYR A 120 15.25 -20.92 23.59
C TYR A 120 15.61 -21.74 22.34
N MET A 121 16.77 -22.40 22.40
CA MET A 121 17.26 -23.33 21.38
C MET A 121 17.69 -24.64 22.05
N LYS A 122 16.94 -25.72 21.81
CA LYS A 122 17.14 -27.02 22.48
C LYS A 122 18.59 -27.51 22.44
N THR A 123 19.19 -27.52 21.25
CA THR A 123 20.57 -27.98 21.01
C THR A 123 21.63 -27.20 21.78
N ARG A 124 21.35 -25.93 22.13
CA ARG A 124 22.29 -25.03 22.79
C ARG A 124 22.08 -24.95 24.31
N MET A 125 20.82 -25.10 24.77
CA MET A 125 20.41 -24.70 26.11
C MET A 125 19.96 -25.85 27.02
N GLU A 126 19.47 -26.98 26.49
CA GLU A 126 18.84 -28.04 27.30
C GLU A 126 19.76 -28.61 28.40
N ASN A 127 21.05 -28.80 28.09
CA ASN A 127 22.03 -29.37 29.02
C ASN A 127 23.05 -28.34 29.53
N ASN A 128 22.79 -27.05 29.37
CA ASN A 128 23.71 -25.99 29.76
C ASN A 128 23.11 -25.11 30.87
N PRO A 129 23.52 -25.30 32.15
CA PRO A 129 22.96 -24.57 33.28
C PRO A 129 23.30 -23.06 33.28
N LEU A 130 24.20 -22.57 32.42
CA LEU A 130 24.47 -21.14 32.29
C LEU A 130 23.33 -20.38 31.61
N TRP A 131 22.51 -21.05 30.80
CA TRP A 131 21.36 -20.46 30.15
C TRP A 131 20.17 -20.46 31.09
N GLN A 132 19.76 -19.28 31.54
CA GLN A 132 18.63 -19.10 32.43
C GLN A 132 17.60 -18.18 31.78
N ASN A 133 16.32 -18.42 32.07
CA ASN A 133 15.25 -17.53 31.62
C ASN A 133 15.42 -16.18 32.33
N ILE A 134 15.42 -15.09 31.57
CA ILE A 134 15.72 -13.76 32.13
C ILE A 134 14.65 -13.32 33.14
N THR A 135 13.40 -13.73 32.96
CA THR A 135 12.32 -13.46 33.92
C THR A 135 12.62 -14.08 35.27
N ASP A 136 13.15 -15.30 35.30
CA ASP A 136 13.54 -15.96 36.55
C ASP A 136 14.69 -15.24 37.26
N VAL A 137 15.63 -14.67 36.48
CA VAL A 137 16.72 -13.84 37.01
C VAL A 137 16.17 -12.55 37.61
N PHE A 138 15.28 -11.84 36.92
CA PHE A 138 14.64 -10.62 37.42
C PHE A 138 13.83 -10.84 38.69
N GLN A 139 13.11 -11.97 38.77
CA GLN A 139 12.31 -12.36 39.92
C GLN A 139 13.14 -12.98 41.06
N LYS A 140 14.47 -12.97 40.94
CA LYS A 140 15.40 -13.54 41.93
C LYS A 140 15.13 -15.02 42.24
N ARG A 141 14.55 -15.75 41.27
CA ARG A 141 14.40 -17.23 41.32
C ARG A 141 15.68 -17.97 40.94
N VAL A 142 16.68 -17.24 40.45
CA VAL A 142 17.99 -17.77 40.05
C VAL A 142 19.08 -17.00 40.79
N GLY A 143 19.74 -17.66 41.75
CA GLY A 143 20.94 -17.18 42.41
C GLY A 143 22.20 -17.92 41.95
N ALA A 144 23.37 -17.32 42.20
CA ALA A 144 24.66 -17.94 41.90
C ALA A 144 24.86 -19.28 42.63
N PHE A 145 24.36 -19.39 43.87
CA PHE A 145 24.42 -20.63 44.66
C PHE A 145 23.46 -21.73 44.14
N ASP A 146 22.32 -21.36 43.55
CA ASP A 146 21.42 -22.34 42.92
C ASP A 146 22.07 -22.99 41.69
N LEU A 147 22.89 -22.22 40.96
CA LEU A 147 23.68 -22.74 39.83
C LEU A 147 24.73 -23.73 40.30
N GLN A 148 25.37 -23.53 41.45
CA GLN A 148 26.33 -24.49 42.00
C GLN A 148 25.72 -25.89 42.15
N THR A 149 24.46 -25.96 42.60
CA THR A 149 23.72 -27.22 42.72
C THR A 149 23.44 -27.84 41.35
N LYS A 150 23.02 -27.04 40.35
CA LYS A 150 22.78 -27.49 38.96
C LYS A 150 24.05 -28.00 38.27
N PHE A 151 25.19 -27.37 38.50
CA PHE A 151 26.48 -27.80 37.97
C PHE A 151 26.98 -29.09 38.64
N THR A 152 26.79 -29.20 39.95
CA THR A 152 27.13 -30.42 40.69
C THR A 152 26.33 -31.63 40.18
N ALA A 153 25.05 -31.43 39.85
CA ALA A 153 24.19 -32.47 39.28
C ALA A 153 24.66 -33.00 37.90
N ILE A 154 25.44 -32.22 37.15
CA ILE A 154 26.05 -32.64 35.87
C ILE A 154 27.54 -32.99 36.01
N GLY A 155 28.01 -33.21 37.25
CA GLY A 155 29.38 -33.63 37.53
C GLY A 155 30.45 -32.54 37.36
N LYS A 156 30.06 -31.26 37.39
CA LYS A 156 30.99 -30.12 37.29
C LYS A 156 31.01 -29.32 38.59
N GLN A 157 32.20 -28.95 39.05
CA GLN A 157 32.39 -28.06 40.20
C GLN A 157 32.76 -26.67 39.69
N ILE A 158 32.05 -25.64 40.16
CA ILE A 158 32.33 -24.24 39.82
C ILE A 158 33.27 -23.66 40.88
N GLU A 159 34.32 -22.97 40.46
CA GLU A 159 35.23 -22.29 41.39
C GLU A 159 34.62 -21.02 41.99
N MET A 160 35.12 -20.59 43.15
CA MET A 160 34.64 -19.36 43.82
C MET A 160 34.77 -18.11 42.94
N LYS A 161 35.80 -18.05 42.08
CA LYS A 161 36.03 -16.95 41.14
C LYS A 161 34.94 -16.89 40.06
N GLU A 162 34.53 -18.04 39.54
CA GLU A 162 33.47 -18.15 38.55
C GLU A 162 32.11 -17.85 39.18
N LEU A 163 31.83 -18.37 40.39
CA LEU A 163 30.63 -18.04 41.15
C LEU A 163 30.50 -16.53 41.41
N LYS A 164 31.61 -15.86 41.75
CA LYS A 164 31.63 -14.40 41.91
C LYS A 164 31.26 -13.70 40.59
N LYS A 165 31.86 -14.11 39.46
CA LYS A 165 31.54 -13.56 38.13
C LYS A 165 30.06 -13.75 37.78
N LEU A 166 29.49 -14.93 38.03
CA LEU A 166 28.07 -15.21 37.80
C LEU A 166 27.20 -14.30 38.67
N ASN A 167 27.54 -14.12 39.95
CA ASN A 167 26.81 -13.23 40.86
C ASN A 167 26.88 -11.77 40.40
N ASP A 168 28.04 -11.30 39.96
CA ASP A 168 28.21 -9.94 39.43
C ASP A 168 27.36 -9.73 38.16
N ASN A 169 27.31 -10.73 37.28
CA ASN A 169 26.48 -10.68 36.08
C ASN A 169 24.97 -10.73 36.39
N ILE A 170 24.53 -11.57 37.34
CA ILE A 170 23.15 -11.57 37.85
C ILE A 170 22.80 -10.19 38.43
N SER A 171 23.73 -9.58 39.17
CA SER A 171 23.55 -8.24 39.75
C SER A 171 23.44 -7.16 38.66
N LYS A 172 24.22 -7.26 37.57
CA LYS A 172 24.08 -6.36 36.40
C LYS A 172 22.71 -6.49 35.73
N ILE A 173 22.22 -7.71 35.53
CA ILE A 173 20.92 -7.96 34.92
C ILE A 173 19.81 -7.40 35.82
N THR A 174 19.80 -7.77 37.10
CA THR A 174 18.78 -7.28 38.06
C THR A 174 18.87 -5.77 38.29
N GLY A 175 20.06 -5.18 38.15
CA GLY A 175 20.30 -3.73 38.20
C GLY A 175 19.57 -2.93 37.12
N VAL A 176 19.11 -3.57 36.03
CA VAL A 176 18.26 -2.92 35.02
C VAL A 176 17.01 -2.27 35.65
N LEU A 177 16.43 -2.88 36.70
CA LEU A 177 15.26 -2.34 37.41
C LEU A 177 15.51 -0.96 38.05
N GLU A 178 16.77 -0.68 38.43
CA GLU A 178 17.16 0.57 39.09
C GLU A 178 17.59 1.65 38.09
N ARG A 179 17.68 1.33 36.80
CA ARG A 179 18.08 2.29 35.77
C ARG A 179 16.99 3.32 35.54
N ASP A 180 17.42 4.55 35.29
CA ASP A 180 16.54 5.60 34.82
C ASP A 180 16.16 5.39 33.35
N PHE A 181 14.85 5.37 33.11
CA PHE A 181 14.27 5.61 31.80
C PHE A 181 13.97 7.11 31.71
N PRO A 182 14.67 7.87 30.85
CA PRO A 182 14.48 9.31 30.75
C PRO A 182 13.03 9.66 30.38
N GLU A 183 12.41 10.59 31.10
CA GLU A 183 11.01 10.99 30.93
C GLU A 183 10.94 12.41 30.38
N GLN A 184 10.17 12.60 29.33
CA GLN A 184 9.72 13.90 28.84
C GLN A 184 8.24 14.05 29.18
N ILE A 185 7.84 15.22 29.68
CA ILE A 185 6.49 15.45 30.20
C ILE A 185 5.81 16.53 29.36
N ILE A 186 4.67 16.20 28.79
CA ILE A 186 3.75 17.17 28.19
C ILE A 186 2.99 17.87 29.33
N PRO A 187 2.94 19.22 29.35
CA PRO A 187 2.26 19.98 30.38
C PRO A 187 0.76 19.65 30.51
N VAL A 188 0.22 19.80 31.72
CA VAL A 188 -1.20 19.54 32.05
C VAL A 188 -2.19 20.38 31.23
N LYS A 189 -1.76 21.56 30.78
CA LYS A 189 -2.57 22.46 29.96
C LYS A 189 -2.74 22.00 28.51
N ALA A 190 -1.97 21.00 28.05
CA ALA A 190 -2.08 20.52 26.68
C ALA A 190 -3.42 19.81 26.47
N THR A 191 -4.03 20.05 25.32
CA THR A 191 -5.24 19.36 24.86
C THR A 191 -4.90 17.96 24.32
N ILE A 192 -5.92 17.11 24.17
CA ILE A 192 -5.77 15.77 23.54
C ILE A 192 -5.14 15.91 22.16
N ARG A 193 -5.59 16.88 21.35
CA ARG A 193 -5.05 17.13 20.01
C ARG A 193 -3.58 17.50 20.03
N GLU A 194 -3.19 18.44 20.88
CA GLU A 194 -1.77 18.81 21.03
C GLU A 194 -0.92 17.63 21.51
N ALA A 195 -1.45 16.80 22.40
CA ALA A 195 -0.77 15.60 22.87
C ALA A 195 -0.56 14.57 21.74
N ILE A 196 -1.55 14.37 20.85
CA ILE A 196 -1.43 13.52 19.66
C ILE A 196 -0.43 14.13 18.66
N ASP A 197 -0.44 15.45 18.44
CA ASP A 197 0.47 16.13 17.53
C ASP A 197 1.94 16.09 18.03
N ILE A 198 2.17 16.24 19.34
CA ILE A 198 3.49 16.10 19.94
C ILE A 198 3.94 14.65 19.85
N PHE A 199 3.06 13.70 20.14
CA PHE A 199 3.32 12.28 19.95
C PHE A 199 3.74 11.97 18.51
N TYR A 200 3.04 12.51 17.52
CA TYR A 200 3.40 12.39 16.11
C TYR A 200 4.82 12.88 15.82
N LYS A 201 5.14 14.12 16.25
CA LYS A 201 6.46 14.72 16.02
C LYS A 201 7.60 13.91 16.66
N VAL A 202 7.36 13.32 17.83
CA VAL A 202 8.37 12.53 18.56
C VAL A 202 8.50 11.11 18.00
N ASN A 203 7.41 10.51 17.53
CA ASN A 203 7.39 9.13 17.00
C ASN A 203 8.01 9.01 15.59
N ALA A 204 8.24 10.13 14.88
CA ALA A 204 8.87 10.15 13.56
C ALA A 204 10.26 9.47 13.49
N SER A 205 10.94 9.26 14.63
CA SER A 205 12.26 8.59 14.70
C SER A 205 12.22 7.12 15.17
N GLY A 206 11.04 6.57 15.51
CA GLY A 206 10.86 5.20 16.02
C GLY A 206 10.42 4.18 14.96
N VAL A 207 9.78 3.08 15.38
CA VAL A 207 8.97 2.27 14.45
C VAL A 207 7.76 3.12 14.09
N ALA A 208 7.87 3.87 13.00
CA ALA A 208 6.87 4.85 12.60
C ALA A 208 5.47 4.23 12.55
N LEU A 209 4.48 5.03 12.95
CA LEU A 209 3.08 4.75 12.63
C LEU A 209 2.89 4.93 11.11
N THR A 210 1.97 4.17 10.53
CA THR A 210 1.51 4.49 9.16
C THR A 210 0.69 5.79 9.20
N ASP A 211 0.60 6.51 8.07
CA ASP A 211 -0.24 7.72 8.00
C ASP A 211 -1.71 7.41 8.31
N ALA A 212 -2.17 6.20 7.99
CA ALA A 212 -3.50 5.71 8.35
C ALA A 212 -3.65 5.45 9.86
N GLU A 213 -2.64 4.84 10.52
CA GLU A 213 -2.62 4.68 11.97
C GLU A 213 -2.64 6.04 12.69
N LEU A 214 -1.94 7.03 12.13
CA LEU A 214 -1.93 8.40 12.63
C LEU A 214 -3.31 9.06 12.49
N ALA A 215 -3.92 8.98 11.31
CA ALA A 215 -5.24 9.53 11.08
C ALA A 215 -6.27 8.87 12.01
N LEU A 216 -6.19 7.56 12.24
CA LEU A 216 -7.05 6.88 13.21
C LEU A 216 -6.83 7.40 14.65
N ALA A 217 -5.59 7.71 15.02
CA ALA A 217 -5.31 8.28 16.33
C ALA A 217 -5.95 9.67 16.50
N GLN A 218 -5.90 10.51 15.45
CA GLN A 218 -6.56 11.82 15.43
C GLN A 218 -8.09 11.68 15.45
N ILE A 219 -8.65 10.77 14.65
CA ILE A 219 -10.09 10.44 14.67
C ILE A 219 -10.54 10.05 16.08
N SER A 220 -9.73 9.24 16.77
CA SER A 220 -10.02 8.81 18.14
C SER A 220 -9.99 9.96 19.15
N GLY A 221 -9.35 11.08 18.82
CA GLY A 221 -9.33 12.28 19.66
C GLY A 221 -10.71 12.96 19.78
N TYR A 222 -11.47 13.04 18.69
CA TYR A 222 -12.82 13.64 18.66
C TYR A 222 -13.96 12.61 18.53
N TRP A 223 -13.63 11.36 18.22
CA TRP A 223 -14.54 10.22 18.22
C TRP A 223 -13.92 9.02 18.95
N PRO A 224 -13.96 9.00 20.30
CA PRO A 224 -13.30 7.97 21.11
C PRO A 224 -13.68 6.54 20.73
N GLN A 225 -14.95 6.30 20.41
CA GLN A 225 -15.47 4.96 20.09
C GLN A 225 -15.09 4.45 18.69
N ALA A 226 -14.48 5.26 17.82
CA ALA A 226 -14.22 4.91 16.42
C ALA A 226 -13.45 3.58 16.29
N ARG A 227 -12.37 3.44 17.05
CA ARG A 227 -11.49 2.25 16.99
C ARG A 227 -12.24 0.97 17.32
N ASP A 228 -13.05 0.98 18.38
CA ASP A 228 -13.79 -0.20 18.84
C ASP A 228 -14.92 -0.58 17.88
N LEU A 229 -15.60 0.41 17.31
CA LEU A 229 -16.61 0.19 16.27
C LEU A 229 -15.99 -0.44 15.02
N PHE A 230 -14.85 0.09 14.58
CA PHE A 230 -14.14 -0.45 13.41
C PHE A 230 -13.68 -1.89 13.69
N LYS A 231 -13.10 -2.16 14.87
CA LYS A 231 -12.71 -3.51 15.28
C LYS A 231 -13.90 -4.47 15.32
N ALA A 232 -15.05 -4.05 15.83
CA ALA A 232 -16.24 -4.89 15.90
C ALA A 232 -16.72 -5.30 14.49
N LYS A 233 -16.75 -4.35 13.54
CA LYS A 233 -17.09 -4.65 12.14
C LYS A 233 -16.06 -5.57 11.48
N LEU A 234 -14.77 -5.30 11.65
CA LEU A 234 -13.71 -6.14 11.13
C LEU A 234 -13.79 -7.58 11.68
N ALA A 235 -14.10 -7.75 12.96
CA ALA A 235 -14.30 -9.07 13.56
C ALA A 235 -15.52 -9.81 12.99
N ASN A 236 -16.59 -9.08 12.62
CA ASN A 236 -17.75 -9.68 11.96
C ASN A 236 -17.42 -10.11 10.52
N LEU A 237 -16.76 -9.26 9.75
CA LEU A 237 -16.27 -9.60 8.40
C LEU A 237 -15.27 -10.77 8.43
N GLN A 238 -14.43 -10.86 9.48
CA GLN A 238 -13.49 -11.97 9.65
C GLN A 238 -14.20 -13.32 9.82
N LYS A 239 -15.34 -13.38 10.54
CA LYS A 239 -16.16 -14.61 10.66
C LYS A 239 -16.67 -15.08 9.31
N GLU A 240 -16.78 -14.16 8.36
CA GLU A 240 -17.23 -14.37 6.99
C GLU A 240 -16.08 -14.65 6.00
N GLY A 241 -14.83 -14.71 6.45
CA GLY A 241 -13.63 -14.93 5.63
C GLY A 241 -12.96 -13.66 5.14
N PHE A 242 -13.46 -12.48 5.49
CA PHE A 242 -12.90 -11.20 5.08
C PHE A 242 -12.07 -10.56 6.19
N ILE A 243 -10.76 -10.73 6.11
CA ILE A 243 -9.80 -10.23 7.10
C ILE A 243 -9.16 -8.93 6.58
N PHE A 244 -9.39 -7.83 7.29
CA PHE A 244 -8.76 -6.52 7.02
C PHE A 244 -8.12 -5.95 8.29
N LYS A 245 -7.26 -4.95 8.09
CA LYS A 245 -6.62 -4.17 9.18
C LYS A 245 -7.36 -2.85 9.39
N LEU A 246 -7.10 -2.18 10.51
CA LEU A 246 -7.66 -0.86 10.79
C LEU A 246 -7.30 0.18 9.72
N ASP A 247 -6.06 0.17 9.21
CA ASP A 247 -5.59 1.05 8.15
C ASP A 247 -6.52 1.01 6.92
N PHE A 248 -7.01 -0.17 6.54
CA PHE A 248 -7.92 -0.33 5.41
C PHE A 248 -9.20 0.48 5.58
N ILE A 249 -9.77 0.51 6.80
CA ILE A 249 -10.97 1.32 7.09
C ILE A 249 -10.67 2.81 6.94
N VAL A 250 -9.48 3.25 7.34
CA VAL A 250 -9.08 4.67 7.22
C VAL A 250 -8.95 5.07 5.74
N TYR A 251 -8.34 4.23 4.90
CA TYR A 251 -8.32 4.45 3.45
C TYR A 251 -9.72 4.47 2.83
N VAL A 252 -10.62 3.58 3.28
CA VAL A 252 -12.02 3.60 2.84
C VAL A 252 -12.72 4.91 3.25
N LEU A 253 -12.53 5.37 4.48
CA LEU A 253 -13.13 6.63 4.96
C LEU A 253 -12.58 7.85 4.21
N LEU A 254 -11.26 7.90 3.97
CA LEU A 254 -10.64 8.95 3.17
C LEU A 254 -11.22 8.97 1.75
N GLY A 255 -11.32 7.80 1.12
CA GLY A 255 -11.86 7.66 -0.23
C GLY A 255 -13.34 8.03 -0.32
N CYS A 256 -14.17 7.65 0.66
CA CYS A 256 -15.60 7.97 0.66
C CYS A 256 -15.89 9.46 0.92
N LEU A 257 -15.03 10.15 1.66
CA LEU A 257 -15.24 11.57 2.02
C LEU A 257 -14.58 12.54 1.05
N TYR A 258 -13.47 12.16 0.43
CA TYR A 258 -12.61 13.06 -0.34
C TYR A 258 -12.14 12.51 -1.68
N HIS A 259 -12.48 11.26 -2.03
CA HIS A 259 -12.02 10.60 -3.26
C HIS A 259 -10.49 10.61 -3.40
N GLN A 260 -9.79 10.40 -2.28
CA GLN A 260 -8.33 10.43 -2.19
C GLN A 260 -7.77 9.23 -1.42
N GLY A 261 -6.50 8.95 -1.64
CA GLY A 261 -5.70 7.91 -1.03
C GLY A 261 -4.45 8.39 -0.29
N SER A 262 -3.93 9.61 -0.54
CA SER A 262 -2.68 10.08 0.06
C SER A 262 -2.82 11.07 1.22
N ASP A 263 -3.74 12.03 1.14
CA ASP A 263 -3.82 13.12 2.12
C ASP A 263 -4.64 12.76 3.37
N MET A 264 -4.06 11.91 4.22
CA MET A 264 -4.64 11.48 5.50
C MET A 264 -4.93 12.64 6.46
N LYS A 265 -4.27 13.79 6.29
CA LYS A 265 -4.45 14.96 7.16
C LYS A 265 -5.86 15.53 7.07
N LYS A 266 -6.56 15.32 5.95
CA LYS A 266 -7.96 15.73 5.79
C LYS A 266 -8.88 15.10 6.83
N LEU A 267 -8.52 13.97 7.42
CA LEU A 267 -9.27 13.30 8.49
C LEU A 267 -8.91 13.78 9.90
N HIS A 268 -7.90 14.63 10.07
CA HIS A 268 -7.39 14.98 11.41
C HIS A 268 -8.28 15.96 12.17
N GLY A 269 -9.03 16.81 11.46
CA GLY A 269 -9.82 17.87 12.06
C GLY A 269 -11.15 17.39 12.64
N GLU A 270 -11.55 17.98 13.76
CA GLU A 270 -12.82 17.68 14.45
C GLU A 270 -14.04 18.09 13.62
N GLU A 271 -13.89 19.01 12.66
CA GLU A 271 -14.92 19.35 11.68
C GLU A 271 -15.43 18.15 10.88
N ASN A 272 -14.67 17.05 10.86
CA ASN A 272 -15.06 15.81 10.20
C ASN A 272 -15.95 14.91 11.05
N ASN A 273 -16.10 15.16 12.35
CA ASN A 273 -16.74 14.23 13.28
C ASN A 273 -18.14 13.80 12.82
N GLU A 274 -18.98 14.74 12.42
CA GLU A 274 -20.34 14.44 11.94
C GLU A 274 -20.31 13.65 10.62
N ARG A 275 -19.50 14.10 9.64
CA ARG A 275 -19.39 13.47 8.32
C ARG A 275 -18.83 12.06 8.40
N LEU A 276 -17.81 11.85 9.23
CA LEU A 276 -17.18 10.55 9.48
C LEU A 276 -18.16 9.57 10.11
N ARG A 277 -18.93 10.00 11.12
CA ARG A 277 -19.93 9.15 11.76
C ARG A 277 -21.03 8.77 10.77
N ALA A 278 -21.49 9.72 9.95
CA ALA A 278 -22.48 9.44 8.90
C ALA A 278 -21.95 8.47 7.84
N ALA A 279 -20.72 8.69 7.35
CA ALA A 279 -20.07 7.79 6.41
C ALA A 279 -19.87 6.39 6.99
N TRP A 280 -19.40 6.30 8.24
CA TRP A 280 -19.24 5.03 8.93
C TRP A 280 -20.56 4.30 9.14
N ASP A 281 -21.63 4.98 9.55
CA ASP A 281 -22.95 4.35 9.76
C ASP A 281 -23.41 3.62 8.49
N ARG A 282 -23.19 4.23 7.34
CA ARG A 282 -23.53 3.65 6.04
C ARG A 282 -22.57 2.54 5.61
N LEU A 283 -21.26 2.71 5.84
CA LEU A 283 -20.27 1.67 5.60
C LEU A 283 -20.55 0.41 6.41
N ASP A 284 -20.81 0.58 7.72
CA ASP A 284 -21.05 -0.50 8.67
C ASP A 284 -22.37 -1.23 8.39
N LYS A 285 -23.47 -0.51 8.20
CA LYS A 285 -24.80 -1.12 8.05
C LYS A 285 -25.08 -1.72 6.67
N GLN A 286 -24.40 -1.25 5.62
CA GLN A 286 -24.79 -1.58 4.25
C GLN A 286 -23.59 -1.89 3.35
N VAL A 287 -22.70 -0.91 3.13
CA VAL A 287 -21.78 -0.96 1.97
C VAL A 287 -20.74 -2.07 2.11
N LEU A 288 -20.14 -2.24 3.29
CA LEU A 288 -19.11 -3.26 3.50
C LEU A 288 -19.66 -4.68 3.34
N ASP A 289 -20.87 -4.94 3.85
CA ASP A 289 -21.53 -6.24 3.70
C ASP A 289 -22.00 -6.48 2.27
N TYR A 290 -22.46 -5.43 1.58
CA TYR A 290 -22.82 -5.51 0.17
C TYR A 290 -21.61 -5.89 -0.70
N VAL A 291 -20.48 -5.20 -0.54
CA VAL A 291 -19.24 -5.50 -1.30
C VAL A 291 -18.71 -6.89 -0.97
N ALA A 292 -18.73 -7.31 0.30
CA ALA A 292 -18.35 -8.67 0.69
C ALA A 292 -19.23 -9.74 0.00
N ASN A 293 -20.54 -9.50 -0.08
CA ASN A 293 -21.47 -10.39 -0.76
C ASN A 293 -21.32 -10.37 -2.29
N LEU A 294 -21.03 -9.22 -2.89
CA LEU A 294 -20.72 -9.09 -4.32
C LEU A 294 -19.46 -9.88 -4.67
N LEU A 295 -18.39 -9.75 -3.88
CA LEU A 295 -17.15 -10.51 -4.07
C LEU A 295 -17.40 -12.02 -4.00
N ARG A 296 -18.22 -12.47 -3.05
CA ARG A 296 -18.54 -13.89 -2.88
C ARG A 296 -19.42 -14.44 -4.00
N SER A 297 -20.42 -13.67 -4.41
CA SER A 297 -21.47 -14.11 -5.33
C SER A 297 -21.05 -13.97 -6.79
N ASN A 298 -20.43 -12.84 -7.14
CA ASN A 298 -20.10 -12.47 -8.52
C ASN A 298 -18.62 -12.65 -8.85
N ALA A 299 -17.71 -12.43 -7.88
CA ALA A 299 -16.27 -12.58 -8.08
C ALA A 299 -15.69 -13.92 -7.56
N TYR A 300 -16.53 -14.78 -6.97
CA TYR A 300 -16.13 -16.09 -6.42
C TYR A 300 -15.00 -16.04 -5.39
N VAL A 301 -14.87 -14.92 -4.68
CA VAL A 301 -13.89 -14.72 -3.61
C VAL A 301 -14.52 -15.13 -2.28
N ASP A 302 -14.03 -16.22 -1.68
CA ASP A 302 -14.55 -16.71 -0.40
C ASP A 302 -13.76 -16.19 0.81
N HIS A 303 -12.48 -15.83 0.61
CA HIS A 303 -11.61 -15.31 1.67
C HIS A 303 -10.64 -14.25 1.14
N THR A 304 -10.20 -13.33 1.99
CA THR A 304 -9.15 -12.35 1.64
C THR A 304 -7.78 -12.98 1.33
N ASP A 305 -7.52 -14.24 1.70
CA ASP A 305 -6.27 -14.95 1.42
C ASP A 305 -6.13 -15.31 -0.08
N GLU A 306 -7.20 -15.10 -0.84
CA GLU A 306 -7.22 -15.23 -2.30
C GLU A 306 -6.88 -13.92 -2.99
N ILE A 307 -6.97 -12.79 -2.28
CA ILE A 307 -6.76 -11.45 -2.81
C ILE A 307 -5.28 -11.09 -2.61
N ASN A 308 -4.62 -10.63 -3.67
CA ASN A 308 -3.23 -10.18 -3.60
C ASN A 308 -3.13 -8.85 -2.84
N SER A 309 -3.95 -7.87 -3.21
CA SER A 309 -4.08 -6.61 -2.47
C SER A 309 -5.54 -6.28 -2.18
N VAL A 310 -5.88 -6.25 -0.89
CA VAL A 310 -7.21 -5.87 -0.40
C VAL A 310 -7.56 -4.42 -0.72
N TYR A 311 -6.57 -3.57 -1.00
CA TYR A 311 -6.81 -2.16 -1.33
C TYR A 311 -7.48 -1.94 -2.68
N ALA A 312 -7.51 -2.95 -3.57
CA ALA A 312 -8.36 -2.92 -4.76
C ALA A 312 -9.85 -2.87 -4.43
N LEU A 313 -10.24 -3.20 -3.20
CA LEU A 313 -11.61 -3.07 -2.75
C LEU A 313 -11.98 -1.61 -2.42
N VAL A 314 -11.01 -0.72 -2.21
CA VAL A 314 -11.29 0.68 -1.85
C VAL A 314 -12.08 1.39 -2.95
N PRO A 315 -11.67 1.40 -4.24
CA PRO A 315 -12.49 2.01 -5.29
C PRO A 315 -13.86 1.35 -5.48
N MET A 316 -13.96 0.03 -5.29
CA MET A 316 -15.25 -0.67 -5.33
C MET A 316 -16.18 -0.20 -4.21
N ILE A 317 -15.65 -0.06 -2.99
CA ILE A 317 -16.40 0.40 -1.82
C ILE A 317 -16.82 1.85 -2.00
N VAL A 318 -15.92 2.73 -2.45
CA VAL A 318 -16.22 4.14 -2.69
C VAL A 318 -17.29 4.28 -3.78
N TYR A 319 -17.19 3.54 -4.88
CA TYR A 319 -18.24 3.55 -5.91
C TYR A 319 -19.60 3.09 -5.37
N CYS A 320 -19.65 2.01 -4.57
CA CYS A 320 -20.89 1.56 -3.93
C CYS A 320 -21.40 2.57 -2.91
N PHE A 321 -20.50 3.28 -2.23
CA PHE A 321 -20.83 4.37 -1.31
C PHE A 321 -21.41 5.57 -2.06
N ASP A 322 -20.86 6.00 -3.18
CA ASP A 322 -21.37 7.17 -3.90
C ASP A 322 -22.74 6.95 -4.54
N LYS A 323 -23.08 5.69 -4.86
CA LYS A 323 -24.39 5.31 -5.41
C LYS A 323 -25.59 5.54 -4.49
N GLY A 324 -25.39 5.90 -3.23
CA GLY A 324 -26.51 6.13 -2.31
C GLY A 324 -27.33 4.85 -2.05
N ASP A 325 -28.66 5.02 -2.10
CA ASP A 325 -29.63 3.92 -2.03
C ASP A 325 -29.89 3.25 -3.40
N GLN A 326 -29.17 3.67 -4.45
CA GLN A 326 -29.31 3.07 -5.77
C GLN A 326 -28.58 1.72 -5.82
N HIS A 327 -29.22 0.75 -6.45
CA HIS A 327 -28.63 -0.57 -6.65
C HIS A 327 -27.79 -0.58 -7.92
N LEU A 328 -26.64 -1.25 -7.86
CA LEU A 328 -25.85 -1.50 -9.06
C LEU A 328 -26.61 -2.42 -10.01
N ASN A 329 -26.58 -2.09 -11.29
CA ASN A 329 -27.09 -2.98 -12.32
C ASN A 329 -26.09 -4.10 -12.65
N GLU A 330 -26.54 -5.10 -13.38
CA GLU A 330 -25.72 -6.27 -13.73
C GLU A 330 -24.44 -5.89 -14.50
N THR A 331 -24.53 -4.93 -15.42
CA THR A 331 -23.39 -4.46 -16.22
C THR A 331 -22.35 -3.76 -15.35
N GLU A 332 -22.77 -2.90 -14.42
CA GLU A 332 -21.87 -2.22 -13.47
C GLU A 332 -21.13 -3.24 -12.59
N ILE A 333 -21.85 -4.24 -12.06
CA ILE A 333 -21.25 -5.32 -11.27
C ILE A 333 -20.22 -6.08 -12.11
N ARG A 334 -20.55 -6.46 -13.35
CA ARG A 334 -19.64 -7.19 -14.24
C ARG A 334 -18.40 -6.38 -14.60
N LYS A 335 -18.54 -5.09 -14.94
CA LYS A 335 -17.41 -4.18 -15.23
C LYS A 335 -16.49 -4.05 -14.00
N MET A 336 -17.08 -3.85 -12.82
CA MET A 336 -16.35 -3.80 -11.55
C MET A 336 -15.58 -5.10 -11.25
N VAL A 337 -16.22 -6.27 -11.42
CA VAL A 337 -15.58 -7.58 -11.20
C VAL A 337 -14.46 -7.84 -12.20
N LYS A 338 -14.64 -7.46 -13.48
CA LYS A 338 -13.60 -7.56 -14.52
C LYS A 338 -12.38 -6.72 -14.13
N TRP A 339 -12.58 -5.46 -13.78
CA TRP A 339 -11.52 -4.59 -13.28
C TRP A 339 -10.84 -5.16 -12.02
N PHE A 340 -11.61 -5.67 -11.07
CA PHE A 340 -11.07 -6.30 -9.86
C PHE A 340 -10.12 -7.44 -10.20
N TYR A 341 -10.48 -8.35 -11.11
CA TYR A 341 -9.56 -9.43 -11.49
C TYR A 341 -8.27 -8.90 -12.12
N TYR A 342 -8.35 -7.91 -13.00
CA TYR A 342 -7.17 -7.31 -13.62
C TYR A 342 -6.28 -6.57 -12.61
N SER A 343 -6.86 -5.82 -11.68
CA SER A 343 -6.10 -5.14 -10.62
C SER A 343 -5.34 -6.13 -9.73
N GLN A 344 -5.88 -7.33 -9.51
CA GLN A 344 -5.21 -8.41 -8.78
C GLN A 344 -4.07 -9.04 -9.58
N ILE A 345 -4.32 -9.47 -10.83
CA ILE A 345 -3.32 -10.20 -11.63
C ILE A 345 -2.17 -9.32 -12.14
N ARG A 346 -2.40 -8.01 -12.25
CA ARG A 346 -1.39 -7.01 -12.59
C ARG A 346 -0.82 -6.30 -11.36
N ALA A 347 -1.15 -6.79 -10.15
CA ALA A 347 -0.56 -6.34 -8.89
C ALA A 347 -0.64 -4.82 -8.67
N ARG A 348 -1.77 -4.20 -9.08
CA ARG A 348 -1.92 -2.75 -9.18
C ARG A 348 -1.48 -2.02 -7.91
N TYR A 349 -1.95 -2.47 -6.74
CA TYR A 349 -1.70 -1.83 -5.44
C TYR A 349 -0.59 -2.48 -4.60
N VAL A 350 0.38 -3.16 -5.23
CA VAL A 350 1.54 -3.69 -4.50
C VAL A 350 2.57 -2.60 -4.19
N SER A 351 2.64 -1.56 -5.03
CA SER A 351 3.49 -0.39 -4.86
C SER A 351 2.69 0.89 -5.06
N GLN A 352 3.18 2.01 -4.52
CA GLN A 352 2.59 3.36 -4.69
C GLN A 352 1.09 3.39 -4.33
N LEU A 353 0.72 2.67 -3.27
CA LEU A 353 -0.68 2.52 -2.85
C LEU A 353 -1.41 3.87 -2.75
N PRO A 354 -0.87 4.91 -2.07
CA PRO A 354 -1.59 6.18 -1.92
C PRO A 354 -1.87 6.88 -3.25
N GLN A 355 -0.84 7.03 -4.10
CA GLN A 355 -0.95 7.73 -5.39
C GLN A 355 -1.86 7.00 -6.37
N LYS A 356 -1.80 5.65 -6.40
CA LYS A 356 -2.71 4.87 -7.23
C LYS A 356 -4.16 4.97 -6.76
N LEU A 357 -4.39 5.04 -5.46
CA LEU A 357 -5.73 5.30 -4.93
C LEU A 357 -6.20 6.72 -5.27
N ASP A 358 -5.35 7.76 -5.22
CA ASP A 358 -5.75 9.11 -5.66
C ASP A 358 -6.23 9.11 -7.12
N ARG A 359 -5.44 8.54 -8.04
CA ARG A 359 -5.81 8.44 -9.46
C ARG A 359 -7.10 7.65 -9.64
N ASP A 360 -7.19 6.49 -9.02
CA ASP A 360 -8.33 5.58 -9.24
C ASP A 360 -9.63 6.11 -8.63
N LEU A 361 -9.56 6.73 -7.45
CA LEU A 361 -10.73 7.29 -6.79
C LEU A 361 -11.23 8.56 -7.50
N ARG A 362 -10.32 9.35 -8.08
CA ARG A 362 -10.70 10.45 -8.99
C ARG A 362 -11.44 9.93 -10.22
N THR A 363 -10.93 8.86 -10.87
CA THR A 363 -11.63 8.21 -11.99
C THR A 363 -13.00 7.70 -11.57
N VAL A 364 -13.13 7.09 -10.38
CA VAL A 364 -14.43 6.64 -9.84
C VAL A 364 -15.41 7.79 -9.65
N ALA A 365 -14.94 8.96 -9.22
CA ALA A 365 -15.78 10.13 -8.97
C ALA A 365 -16.23 10.84 -10.25
N GLU A 366 -15.34 10.95 -11.24
CA GLU A 366 -15.54 11.82 -12.41
C GLU A 366 -16.06 11.09 -13.65
N SER A 367 -15.77 9.79 -13.79
CA SER A 367 -16.13 9.04 -14.98
C SER A 367 -17.57 8.52 -14.97
N ALA A 368 -18.22 8.55 -16.13
CA ALA A 368 -19.48 7.85 -16.37
C ALA A 368 -19.33 6.32 -16.45
N HIS A 369 -18.11 5.84 -16.78
CA HIS A 369 -17.77 4.42 -16.95
C HIS A 369 -16.49 4.06 -16.19
N PRO A 370 -16.47 4.25 -14.86
CA PRO A 370 -15.22 4.29 -14.10
C PRO A 370 -14.41 3.00 -14.19
N PHE A 371 -15.05 1.82 -14.18
CA PHE A 371 -14.31 0.56 -14.25
C PHE A 371 -13.78 0.20 -15.64
N ASP A 372 -14.30 0.79 -16.71
CA ASP A 372 -13.69 0.67 -18.04
C ASP A 372 -12.46 1.56 -18.13
N ASP A 373 -12.55 2.82 -17.67
CA ASP A 373 -11.42 3.75 -17.64
C ASP A 373 -10.29 3.24 -16.73
N LEU A 374 -10.64 2.72 -15.55
CA LEU A 374 -9.66 2.11 -14.66
C LEU A 374 -8.99 0.87 -15.28
N LEU A 375 -9.71 0.11 -16.11
CA LEU A 375 -9.14 -1.03 -16.82
C LEU A 375 -8.21 -0.56 -17.95
N GLN A 376 -8.57 0.54 -18.62
CA GLN A 376 -7.74 1.19 -19.63
C GLN A 376 -6.40 1.66 -19.02
N ILE A 377 -6.42 2.28 -17.84
CA ILE A 377 -5.21 2.66 -17.09
C ILE A 377 -4.31 1.43 -16.83
N ILE A 378 -4.88 0.29 -16.41
CA ILE A 378 -4.10 -0.95 -16.21
C ILE A 378 -3.50 -1.44 -17.53
N SER A 379 -4.23 -1.29 -18.65
CA SER A 379 -3.79 -1.73 -19.97
C SER A 379 -2.62 -0.92 -20.53
N GLU A 380 -2.54 0.36 -20.15
CA GLU A 380 -1.43 1.27 -20.48
C GLU A 380 -0.16 0.90 -19.69
N GLU A 381 -0.31 0.52 -18.42
CA GLU A 381 0.79 0.05 -17.58
C GLU A 381 1.26 -1.37 -17.95
N SER A 382 0.34 -2.24 -18.40
CA SER A 382 0.62 -3.66 -18.59
C SER A 382 -0.36 -4.36 -19.53
N ARG A 383 0.15 -5.31 -20.34
CA ARG A 383 -0.71 -6.12 -21.22
C ARG A 383 -1.78 -6.87 -20.42
N LEU A 384 -3.04 -6.74 -20.85
CA LEU A 384 -4.16 -7.44 -20.21
C LEU A 384 -4.14 -8.95 -20.49
N GLU A 385 -3.87 -9.35 -21.72
CA GLU A 385 -3.86 -10.77 -22.11
C GLU A 385 -2.78 -11.56 -21.35
N ILE A 386 -3.18 -12.72 -20.82
CA ILE A 386 -2.30 -13.63 -20.08
C ILE A 386 -1.58 -14.55 -21.08
N SER A 387 -0.28 -14.77 -20.87
CA SER A 387 0.58 -15.61 -21.71
C SER A 387 1.08 -16.87 -20.96
N PRO A 388 1.43 -17.97 -21.67
CA PRO A 388 1.94 -19.19 -21.03
C PRO A 388 3.23 -18.98 -20.21
N SER A 389 4.08 -18.03 -20.63
CA SER A 389 5.33 -17.68 -19.94
C SER A 389 5.11 -17.09 -18.55
N GLU A 390 3.94 -16.50 -18.27
CA GLU A 390 3.64 -15.95 -16.93
C GLU A 390 3.43 -17.04 -15.86
N PHE A 391 3.24 -18.30 -16.26
CA PHE A 391 3.06 -19.43 -15.35
C PHE A 391 4.38 -20.10 -14.98
N GLU A 392 5.40 -20.00 -15.84
CA GLU A 392 6.61 -20.82 -15.77
C GLU A 392 7.39 -20.60 -14.47
N GLY A 393 7.54 -21.69 -13.70
CA GLY A 393 8.24 -21.70 -12.41
C GLY A 393 7.58 -20.86 -11.31
N ARG A 394 6.35 -20.37 -11.51
CA ARG A 394 5.66 -19.52 -10.54
C ARG A 394 4.92 -20.36 -9.50
N GLY A 395 5.21 -20.10 -8.22
CA GLY A 395 4.54 -20.77 -7.10
C GLY A 395 3.15 -20.21 -6.77
N ILE A 396 2.52 -20.77 -5.73
CA ILE A 396 1.15 -20.45 -5.29
C ILE A 396 0.95 -19.00 -4.78
N SER A 397 2.03 -18.24 -4.59
CA SER A 397 1.96 -16.82 -4.22
C SER A 397 1.73 -15.90 -5.41
N HIS A 398 1.80 -16.42 -6.64
CA HIS A 398 1.59 -15.64 -7.85
C HIS A 398 0.09 -15.32 -8.05
N PRO A 399 -0.29 -14.10 -8.43
CA PRO A 399 -1.70 -13.70 -8.56
C PRO A 399 -2.54 -14.55 -9.52
N LEU A 400 -1.94 -15.07 -10.59
CA LEU A 400 -2.63 -15.97 -11.54
C LEU A 400 -3.16 -17.26 -10.88
N PHE A 401 -2.55 -17.69 -9.76
CA PHE A 401 -3.08 -18.82 -9.00
C PHE A 401 -4.45 -18.50 -8.38
N SER A 402 -4.67 -17.27 -7.90
CA SER A 402 -5.98 -16.84 -7.39
C SER A 402 -7.02 -16.74 -8.51
N LEU A 403 -6.66 -16.18 -9.66
CA LEU A 403 -7.55 -16.15 -10.83
C LEU A 403 -7.95 -17.56 -11.27
N MET A 404 -7.00 -18.49 -11.32
CA MET A 404 -7.29 -19.91 -11.58
C MET A 404 -8.31 -20.49 -10.60
N ARG A 405 -8.20 -20.15 -9.31
CA ARG A 405 -9.17 -20.61 -8.30
C ARG A 405 -10.55 -20.02 -8.52
N TRP A 406 -10.66 -18.71 -8.78
CA TRP A 406 -11.95 -18.06 -9.05
C TRP A 406 -12.62 -18.61 -10.30
N TYR A 407 -11.85 -18.87 -11.36
CA TYR A 407 -12.32 -19.55 -12.56
C TYR A 407 -12.84 -20.96 -12.26
N HIS A 408 -12.09 -21.79 -11.52
CA HIS A 408 -12.58 -23.11 -11.15
C HIS A 408 -13.86 -23.05 -10.31
N LYS A 409 -13.97 -22.08 -9.40
CA LYS A 409 -15.19 -21.87 -8.60
C LYS A 409 -16.38 -21.42 -9.45
N SER A 410 -16.18 -20.56 -10.45
CA SER A 410 -17.23 -20.11 -11.36
C SER A 410 -17.80 -21.25 -12.21
N ARG A 411 -17.00 -22.29 -12.42
CA ARG A 411 -17.37 -23.54 -13.08
C ARG A 411 -17.95 -24.61 -12.16
N MET A 412 -18.14 -24.31 -10.86
CA MET A 412 -18.53 -25.29 -9.84
C MET A 412 -17.60 -26.51 -9.81
N ALA A 413 -16.29 -26.28 -9.99
CA ALA A 413 -15.30 -27.35 -9.96
C ALA A 413 -15.38 -28.14 -8.65
N VAL A 414 -15.14 -29.44 -8.76
CA VAL A 414 -15.21 -30.38 -7.63
C VAL A 414 -13.82 -30.90 -7.25
N CYS A 415 -13.69 -31.36 -6.01
CA CYS A 415 -12.50 -32.04 -5.53
C CYS A 415 -12.33 -33.37 -6.27
N LEU A 416 -11.11 -33.63 -6.74
CA LEU A 416 -10.78 -34.77 -7.61
C LEU A 416 -11.08 -36.15 -6.99
N THR A 417 -11.12 -36.27 -5.65
CA THR A 417 -11.32 -37.57 -4.98
C THR A 417 -12.62 -37.67 -4.18
N THR A 418 -13.21 -36.56 -3.74
CA THR A 418 -14.45 -36.58 -2.96
C THR A 418 -15.66 -36.17 -3.77
N GLY A 419 -15.47 -35.55 -4.95
CA GLY A 419 -16.56 -35.00 -5.75
C GLY A 419 -17.27 -33.79 -5.12
N ILE A 420 -16.80 -33.32 -3.97
CA ILE A 420 -17.40 -32.16 -3.29
C ILE A 420 -16.97 -30.88 -3.99
N GLU A 421 -17.91 -29.97 -4.20
CA GLU A 421 -17.67 -28.65 -4.79
C GLU A 421 -16.59 -27.86 -4.04
N LEU A 422 -15.77 -27.14 -4.80
CA LEU A 422 -14.68 -26.31 -4.28
C LEU A 422 -15.18 -24.92 -3.84
N ARG A 423 -16.39 -24.84 -3.27
CA ARG A 423 -17.05 -23.60 -2.80
C ARG A 423 -17.58 -23.75 -1.36
N ARG A 424 -17.47 -22.67 -0.57
CA ARG A 424 -17.99 -22.47 0.80
C ARG A 424 -17.46 -23.41 1.92
N ASN A 425 -17.67 -22.98 3.17
CA ASN A 425 -17.16 -23.50 4.47
C ASN A 425 -17.38 -25.00 4.72
N MET A 426 -16.50 -25.75 4.09
CA MET A 426 -16.13 -27.12 4.33
C MET A 426 -15.37 -27.16 5.69
N GLY A 427 -16.10 -27.40 6.79
CA GLY A 427 -15.60 -27.29 8.17
C GLY A 427 -14.22 -27.96 8.37
N ALA A 428 -13.41 -27.47 9.32
CA ALA A 428 -11.96 -27.71 9.52
C ALA A 428 -11.29 -28.88 8.74
N LYS A 429 -11.85 -30.09 8.76
CA LYS A 429 -11.41 -31.28 7.99
C LYS A 429 -11.46 -31.16 6.45
N TYR A 430 -12.15 -30.16 5.92
CA TYR A 430 -12.42 -30.04 4.48
C TYR A 430 -11.92 -28.71 3.89
N GLN A 431 -11.08 -27.98 4.63
CA GLN A 431 -10.35 -26.83 4.10
C GLN A 431 -9.61 -27.19 2.80
N LEU A 432 -9.55 -26.24 1.86
CA LEU A 432 -8.92 -26.44 0.56
C LEU A 432 -7.39 -26.50 0.73
N GLU A 433 -6.80 -27.65 0.40
CA GLU A 433 -5.37 -27.86 0.34
C GLU A 433 -4.86 -27.82 -1.11
N LYS A 434 -3.60 -27.37 -1.24
CA LYS A 434 -2.95 -27.07 -2.52
C LYS A 434 -1.89 -28.13 -2.80
N ASP A 435 -2.33 -29.31 -3.22
CA ASP A 435 -1.42 -30.45 -3.38
C ASP A 435 -0.82 -30.55 -4.79
N HIS A 436 0.38 -31.11 -4.91
CA HIS A 436 1.02 -31.31 -6.20
C HIS A 436 0.39 -32.48 -6.95
N ILE A 437 0.01 -32.31 -8.21
CA ILE A 437 -0.44 -33.39 -9.09
C ILE A 437 0.65 -34.45 -9.21
N PHE A 438 1.87 -34.01 -9.54
CA PHE A 438 3.09 -34.81 -9.47
C PHE A 438 3.76 -34.59 -8.12
N PRO A 439 3.79 -35.60 -7.21
CA PRO A 439 4.35 -35.42 -5.88
C PRO A 439 5.80 -34.96 -5.92
N TYR A 440 6.12 -33.93 -5.13
CA TYR A 440 7.49 -33.40 -5.06
C TYR A 440 8.53 -34.45 -4.65
N SER A 441 8.15 -35.43 -3.82
CA SER A 441 9.03 -36.54 -3.43
C SER A 441 9.49 -37.39 -4.61
N GLU A 442 8.63 -37.59 -5.61
CA GLU A 442 8.97 -38.32 -6.83
C GLU A 442 9.77 -37.45 -7.79
N LEU A 443 9.36 -36.19 -7.99
CA LEU A 443 10.09 -35.24 -8.83
C LEU A 443 11.52 -35.00 -8.33
N LYS A 444 11.73 -34.99 -7.00
CA LYS A 444 13.06 -34.85 -6.41
C LYS A 444 13.98 -36.02 -6.78
N LYS A 445 13.47 -37.25 -6.89
CA LYS A 445 14.27 -38.43 -7.28
C LYS A 445 14.78 -38.33 -8.73
N VAL A 446 14.07 -37.59 -9.58
CA VAL A 446 14.40 -37.41 -11.01
C VAL A 446 15.03 -36.04 -11.31
N GLY A 447 15.59 -35.37 -10.29
CA GLY A 447 16.44 -34.19 -10.46
C GLY A 447 15.75 -32.82 -10.38
N TYR A 448 14.54 -32.76 -9.80
CA TYR A 448 13.83 -31.51 -9.50
C TYR A 448 14.03 -31.07 -8.04
N GLY A 449 15.10 -31.52 -7.38
CA GLY A 449 15.45 -31.08 -6.05
C GLY A 449 16.07 -29.69 -6.02
N LYS A 450 16.43 -29.24 -4.81
CA LYS A 450 16.95 -27.88 -4.56
C LYS A 450 18.33 -27.64 -5.19
N GLU A 451 19.02 -28.69 -5.61
CA GLU A 451 20.27 -28.67 -6.34
C GLU A 451 20.15 -28.01 -7.73
N ASN A 452 18.95 -28.01 -8.34
CA ASN A 452 18.69 -27.33 -9.62
C ASN A 452 17.57 -26.30 -9.44
N ARG A 453 17.93 -25.02 -9.35
CA ARG A 453 16.97 -23.93 -9.10
C ARG A 453 15.84 -23.87 -10.14
N VAL A 454 16.15 -24.08 -11.42
CA VAL A 454 15.17 -23.99 -12.52
C VAL A 454 14.18 -25.15 -12.42
N LYS A 455 14.67 -26.39 -12.30
CA LYS A 455 13.79 -27.55 -12.13
C LYS A 455 13.03 -27.52 -10.82
N TYR A 456 13.65 -27.06 -9.73
CA TYR A 456 12.96 -26.85 -8.46
C TYR A 456 11.78 -25.88 -8.61
N ALA A 457 11.95 -24.79 -9.35
CA ALA A 457 10.87 -23.85 -9.63
C ALA A 457 9.73 -24.52 -10.42
N LEU A 458 10.03 -25.30 -11.46
CA LEU A 458 9.03 -26.08 -12.21
C LEU A 458 8.29 -27.09 -11.33
N ALA A 459 8.97 -27.73 -10.37
CA ALA A 459 8.32 -28.64 -9.44
C ALA A 459 7.35 -27.93 -8.48
N GLN A 460 7.68 -26.69 -8.08
CA GLN A 460 6.85 -25.86 -7.20
C GLN A 460 5.78 -25.06 -7.96
N GLU A 461 5.79 -25.10 -9.29
CA GLU A 461 4.87 -24.34 -10.13
C GLU A 461 3.40 -24.61 -9.79
N PHE A 462 2.58 -23.56 -9.76
CA PHE A 462 1.19 -23.70 -9.35
C PHE A 462 0.34 -24.46 -10.38
N THR A 463 0.77 -24.58 -11.63
CA THR A 463 0.15 -25.46 -12.64
C THR A 463 0.42 -26.94 -12.38
N ASN A 464 1.35 -27.28 -11.47
CA ASN A 464 1.44 -28.62 -10.90
C ASN A 464 0.52 -28.78 -9.68
N ARG A 465 -0.40 -27.85 -9.38
CA ARG A 465 -1.29 -27.96 -8.21
C ARG A 465 -2.70 -28.36 -8.59
N ALA A 466 -3.30 -29.20 -7.77
CA ALA A 466 -4.74 -29.47 -7.76
C ALA A 466 -5.35 -28.89 -6.48
N ILE A 467 -6.59 -28.42 -6.58
CA ILE A 467 -7.34 -27.95 -5.42
C ILE A 467 -8.08 -29.15 -4.84
N LEU A 468 -7.71 -29.54 -3.63
CA LEU A 468 -8.25 -30.71 -2.93
C LEU A 468 -8.83 -30.31 -1.58
N THR A 469 -9.68 -31.17 -1.01
CA THR A 469 -10.02 -31.06 0.41
C THR A 469 -8.87 -31.61 1.26
N GLN A 470 -8.74 -31.17 2.51
CA GLN A 470 -7.74 -31.74 3.42
C GLN A 470 -7.87 -33.27 3.59
N PHE A 471 -9.10 -33.81 3.66
CA PHE A 471 -9.33 -35.25 3.66
C PHE A 471 -8.79 -35.92 2.39
N ALA A 472 -9.10 -35.36 1.23
CA ALA A 472 -8.61 -35.83 -0.07
C ALA A 472 -7.09 -35.86 -0.16
N ASN A 473 -6.43 -34.79 0.29
CA ASN A 473 -4.97 -34.70 0.25
C ASN A 473 -4.32 -35.78 1.12
N ARG A 474 -4.83 -35.99 2.34
CA ARG A 474 -4.34 -37.04 3.25
C ARG A 474 -4.55 -38.44 2.67
N ALA A 475 -5.66 -38.69 1.97
CA ALA A 475 -5.96 -39.96 1.34
C ALA A 475 -5.07 -40.25 0.11
N LYS A 476 -4.68 -39.20 -0.64
CA LYS A 476 -3.87 -39.32 -1.86
C LYS A 476 -2.46 -39.86 -1.61
N SER A 477 -1.81 -39.49 -0.50
CA SER A 477 -0.42 -39.90 -0.18
C SER A 477 0.59 -39.60 -1.32
N ALA A 478 1.75 -40.24 -1.32
CA ALA A 478 2.78 -40.11 -2.37
C ALA A 478 2.49 -40.93 -3.65
N THR A 479 1.21 -41.09 -4.00
CA THR A 479 0.78 -41.86 -5.19
C THR A 479 1.24 -41.16 -6.48
N SER A 480 1.70 -41.94 -7.47
CA SER A 480 2.13 -41.38 -8.76
C SER A 480 0.99 -40.64 -9.47
N ALA A 481 1.33 -39.60 -10.24
CA ALA A 481 0.34 -38.81 -11.00
C ALA A 481 -0.50 -39.69 -11.93
N GLN A 482 0.13 -40.66 -12.61
CA GLN A 482 -0.56 -41.61 -13.49
C GLN A 482 -1.62 -42.45 -12.75
N ALA A 483 -1.27 -43.04 -11.61
CA ALA A 483 -2.22 -43.85 -10.84
C ALA A 483 -3.32 -42.96 -10.25
N TYR A 484 -2.95 -41.80 -9.72
CA TYR A 484 -3.88 -40.85 -9.13
C TYR A 484 -4.90 -40.31 -10.15
N LEU A 485 -4.44 -39.74 -11.25
CA LEU A 485 -5.31 -39.18 -12.29
C LEU A 485 -6.13 -40.26 -13.00
N GLY A 486 -5.61 -41.48 -13.13
CA GLY A 486 -6.37 -42.64 -13.61
C GLY A 486 -7.55 -43.02 -12.70
N GLN A 487 -7.37 -42.96 -11.38
CA GLN A 487 -8.47 -43.14 -10.43
C GLN A 487 -9.49 -41.99 -10.52
N VAL A 488 -9.04 -40.75 -10.65
CA VAL A 488 -9.92 -39.59 -10.81
C VAL A 488 -10.74 -39.72 -12.09
N LYS A 489 -10.13 -40.11 -13.23
CA LYS A 489 -10.83 -40.29 -14.50
C LYS A 489 -11.93 -41.35 -14.44
N SER A 490 -11.73 -42.42 -13.65
CA SER A 490 -12.74 -43.48 -13.50
C SER A 490 -13.88 -43.12 -12.54
N HIS A 491 -13.62 -42.35 -11.48
CA HIS A 491 -14.62 -42.05 -10.44
C HIS A 491 -15.28 -40.67 -10.60
N PHE A 492 -14.54 -39.69 -11.11
CA PHE A 492 -14.94 -38.28 -11.20
C PHE A 492 -14.47 -37.65 -12.51
N ARG A 493 -14.86 -38.23 -13.66
CA ARG A 493 -14.40 -37.83 -15.00
C ARG A 493 -14.44 -36.32 -15.26
N VAL A 494 -15.53 -35.67 -14.85
CA VAL A 494 -15.74 -34.22 -15.05
C VAL A 494 -14.76 -33.37 -14.23
N ALA A 495 -14.17 -33.91 -13.15
CA ALA A 495 -13.29 -33.15 -12.25
C ALA A 495 -11.95 -32.75 -12.90
N LEU A 496 -11.41 -33.58 -13.81
CA LEU A 496 -10.20 -33.25 -14.56
C LEU A 496 -10.43 -32.05 -15.49
N GLU A 497 -11.53 -32.09 -16.24
CA GLU A 497 -11.93 -31.01 -17.13
C GLU A 497 -12.18 -29.71 -16.33
N LEU A 498 -12.92 -29.78 -15.23
CA LEU A 498 -13.27 -28.61 -14.40
C LEU A 498 -12.06 -27.94 -13.72
N GLN A 499 -10.98 -28.68 -13.44
CA GLN A 499 -9.72 -28.14 -12.91
C GLN A 499 -8.64 -27.91 -13.99
N SER A 500 -9.02 -27.98 -15.27
CA SER A 500 -8.12 -27.78 -16.42
C SER A 500 -6.89 -28.69 -16.37
N ILE A 501 -7.09 -29.98 -16.14
CA ILE A 501 -6.05 -31.01 -16.16
C ILE A 501 -6.12 -31.75 -17.51
N PRO A 502 -5.01 -31.86 -18.26
CA PRO A 502 -4.97 -32.63 -19.51
C PRO A 502 -5.41 -34.09 -19.31
N GLU A 503 -6.30 -34.59 -20.16
CA GLU A 503 -6.84 -35.97 -20.06
C GLU A 503 -6.00 -37.02 -20.81
N ASN A 504 -4.99 -36.59 -21.56
CA ASN A 504 -4.06 -37.49 -22.25
C ASN A 504 -3.17 -38.21 -21.23
N GLU A 505 -3.37 -39.52 -21.09
CA GLU A 505 -2.71 -40.36 -20.08
C GLU A 505 -1.19 -40.45 -20.27
N GLU A 506 -0.69 -40.24 -21.50
CA GLU A 506 0.75 -40.18 -21.76
C GLU A 506 1.41 -39.01 -21.02
N LEU A 507 0.69 -37.89 -20.85
CA LEU A 507 1.20 -36.71 -20.11
C LEU A 507 1.30 -36.98 -18.60
N TRP A 508 0.65 -38.01 -18.07
CA TRP A 508 0.66 -38.28 -16.62
C TRP A 508 1.89 -39.06 -16.16
N LYS A 509 2.71 -39.52 -17.11
CA LYS A 509 3.98 -40.20 -16.86
C LYS A 509 5.05 -39.18 -16.44
N ILE A 510 5.92 -39.56 -15.50
CA ILE A 510 6.89 -38.63 -14.90
C ILE A 510 7.92 -38.13 -15.93
N GLU A 511 8.20 -38.94 -16.95
CA GLU A 511 9.10 -38.61 -18.07
C GLU A 511 8.54 -37.46 -18.93
N ASN A 512 7.22 -37.27 -18.94
CA ASN A 512 6.51 -36.24 -19.69
C ASN A 512 6.10 -35.04 -18.82
N TYR A 513 6.65 -34.90 -17.61
CA TYR A 513 6.25 -33.87 -16.65
C TYR A 513 6.30 -32.44 -17.23
N GLU A 514 7.38 -32.07 -17.93
CA GLU A 514 7.49 -30.73 -18.52
C GLU A 514 6.47 -30.52 -19.65
N GLN A 515 6.15 -31.57 -20.43
CA GLN A 515 5.10 -31.52 -21.46
C GLN A 515 3.71 -31.38 -20.83
N PHE A 516 3.47 -32.06 -19.70
CA PHE A 516 2.24 -31.88 -18.92
C PHE A 516 2.06 -30.43 -18.47
N LEU A 517 3.12 -29.80 -17.93
CA LEU A 517 3.07 -28.39 -17.54
C LEU A 517 2.78 -27.51 -18.75
N ALA A 518 3.48 -27.70 -19.86
CA ALA A 518 3.29 -26.91 -21.08
C ALA A 518 1.84 -26.99 -21.60
N GLU A 519 1.28 -28.19 -21.68
CA GLU A 519 -0.11 -28.39 -22.14
C GLU A 519 -1.11 -27.77 -21.16
N ARG A 520 -0.91 -27.97 -19.85
CA ARG A 520 -1.79 -27.40 -18.83
C ARG A 520 -1.73 -25.88 -18.81
N ARG A 521 -0.55 -25.27 -19.01
CA ARG A 521 -0.39 -23.80 -19.15
C ARG A 521 -1.21 -23.30 -20.33
N LYS A 522 -1.11 -23.94 -21.50
CA LYS A 522 -1.86 -23.57 -22.71
C LYS A 522 -3.37 -23.63 -22.47
N MET A 523 -3.86 -24.74 -21.90
CA MET A 523 -5.28 -24.91 -21.54
C MET A 523 -5.76 -23.83 -20.57
N LEU A 524 -4.96 -23.52 -19.53
CA LEU A 524 -5.30 -22.49 -18.55
C LEU A 524 -5.32 -21.10 -19.18
N VAL A 525 -4.33 -20.74 -20.01
CA VAL A 525 -4.30 -19.44 -20.70
C VAL A 525 -5.54 -19.21 -21.55
N GLU A 526 -5.89 -20.18 -22.40
CA GLU A 526 -7.07 -20.11 -23.26
C GLU A 526 -8.34 -19.90 -22.43
N ARG A 527 -8.52 -20.70 -21.38
CA ARG A 527 -9.69 -20.66 -20.51
C ARG A 527 -9.78 -19.41 -19.65
N LEU A 528 -8.66 -18.93 -19.12
CA LEU A 528 -8.62 -17.75 -18.24
C LEU A 528 -8.80 -16.45 -19.02
N ASN A 529 -8.20 -16.31 -20.20
CA ASN A 529 -8.45 -15.16 -21.07
C ASN A 529 -9.91 -15.15 -21.53
N ALA A 530 -10.45 -16.29 -22.01
CA ALA A 530 -11.86 -16.39 -22.38
C ALA A 530 -12.81 -16.11 -21.20
N PHE A 531 -12.44 -16.53 -19.99
CA PHE A 531 -13.20 -16.20 -18.78
C PHE A 531 -13.22 -14.70 -18.50
N LEU A 532 -12.09 -14.01 -18.56
CA LEU A 532 -11.98 -12.57 -18.32
C LEU A 532 -12.69 -11.74 -19.39
N GLU A 533 -12.51 -12.11 -20.66
CA GLU A 533 -13.16 -11.46 -21.81
C GLU A 533 -14.68 -11.65 -21.78
N GLY A 534 -15.14 -12.85 -21.38
CA GLY A 534 -16.56 -13.21 -21.30
C GLY A 534 -17.33 -12.58 -20.14
N ILE A 535 -16.70 -11.85 -19.21
CA ILE A 535 -17.39 -11.19 -18.09
C ILE A 535 -18.35 -10.11 -18.60
N THR A 536 -17.82 -9.21 -19.44
CA THR A 536 -18.56 -8.11 -20.08
C THR A 536 -17.74 -7.50 -21.22
N ALA A 537 -18.43 -6.92 -22.20
CA ALA A 537 -17.81 -6.03 -23.17
C ALA A 537 -17.24 -4.79 -22.48
N THR A 538 -16.07 -4.35 -22.95
CA THR A 538 -15.40 -3.12 -22.55
C THR A 538 -15.57 -2.10 -23.68
N GLU A 539 -15.98 -0.89 -23.35
CA GLU A 539 -16.07 0.19 -24.33
C GLU A 539 -14.71 0.87 -24.41
N GLN A 540 -14.18 1.09 -25.62
CA GLN A 540 -13.02 1.96 -25.80
C GLN A 540 -13.49 3.40 -25.59
N VAL A 541 -13.31 3.90 -24.38
CA VAL A 541 -13.53 5.31 -24.07
C VAL A 541 -12.28 6.07 -24.48
N ALA A 542 -12.46 7.11 -25.29
CA ALA A 542 -11.36 8.03 -25.59
C ALA A 542 -11.02 8.81 -24.31
N VAL A 543 -10.05 8.31 -23.55
CA VAL A 543 -9.56 8.98 -22.34
C VAL A 543 -8.67 10.15 -22.79
N PRO A 544 -8.94 11.39 -22.34
CA PRO A 544 -8.06 12.51 -22.61
C PRO A 544 -6.74 12.34 -21.84
N VAL A 545 -5.61 12.65 -22.47
CA VAL A 545 -4.27 12.64 -21.86
C VAL A 545 -4.26 13.57 -20.63
N THR A 546 -3.70 13.13 -19.49
CA THR A 546 -3.67 13.93 -18.26
C THR A 546 -2.47 14.88 -18.22
N LEU A 547 -2.53 15.93 -17.39
CA LEU A 547 -1.43 16.91 -17.24
C LEU A 547 -0.11 16.21 -16.88
N ASP A 548 -0.16 15.26 -15.94
CA ASP A 548 1.02 14.54 -15.45
C ASP A 548 1.65 13.68 -16.55
N ASP A 549 0.83 13.06 -17.40
CA ASP A 549 1.30 12.29 -18.55
C ASP A 549 2.04 13.20 -19.55
N MET A 550 1.49 14.40 -19.83
CA MET A 550 2.12 15.38 -20.71
C MET A 550 3.44 15.91 -20.15
N ILE A 551 3.51 16.18 -18.83
CA ILE A 551 4.76 16.64 -18.20
C ILE A 551 5.83 15.54 -18.23
N ALA A 552 5.44 14.29 -17.99
CA ALA A 552 6.35 13.15 -17.98
C ALA A 552 6.95 12.82 -19.37
N GLU A 553 6.22 13.11 -20.45
CA GLU A 553 6.73 12.97 -21.84
C GLU A 553 7.89 13.93 -22.14
N GLY A 554 7.95 15.07 -21.45
CA GLY A 554 8.95 16.11 -21.66
C GLY A 554 8.73 16.93 -22.93
N GLU A 555 9.57 17.94 -23.16
CA GLU A 555 9.45 18.78 -24.35
C GLU A 555 9.69 17.99 -25.65
N SER A 556 8.83 18.19 -26.64
CA SER A 556 8.86 17.55 -27.94
C SER A 556 8.61 18.57 -29.06
N ASP A 557 8.52 18.14 -30.31
CA ASP A 557 8.08 19.00 -31.41
C ASP A 557 6.63 19.46 -31.29
N GLU A 558 5.82 18.74 -30.51
CA GLU A 558 4.40 19.00 -30.24
C GLU A 558 4.12 19.54 -28.82
N LEU A 559 5.10 19.58 -27.92
CA LEU A 559 4.95 20.07 -26.53
C LEU A 559 6.12 20.98 -26.11
N GLU A 560 5.83 22.16 -25.58
CA GLU A 560 6.82 23.11 -25.06
C GLU A 560 6.45 23.60 -23.65
N PHE A 561 7.44 23.73 -22.78
CA PHE A 561 7.28 24.21 -21.41
C PHE A 561 7.81 25.63 -21.27
N LYS A 562 7.14 26.43 -20.46
CA LYS A 562 7.55 27.78 -20.08
C LYS A 562 7.24 28.02 -18.62
N SER A 563 8.27 28.41 -17.86
CA SER A 563 8.15 28.63 -16.41
C SER A 563 7.14 29.71 -16.03
N SER A 564 6.92 30.69 -16.90
CA SER A 564 5.98 31.80 -16.67
C SER A 564 5.58 32.48 -17.98
N LEU A 565 4.53 33.31 -17.93
CA LEU A 565 4.16 34.20 -19.02
C LEU A 565 5.05 35.46 -19.05
N ARG A 566 5.34 36.04 -17.88
CA ARG A 566 6.03 37.34 -17.78
C ARG A 566 6.84 37.55 -16.50
N TRP A 567 7.01 36.53 -15.67
CA TRP A 567 7.82 36.60 -14.45
C TRP A 567 9.21 35.99 -14.66
N ASP A 568 10.25 36.81 -14.50
CA ASP A 568 11.63 36.32 -14.58
C ASP A 568 12.08 35.81 -13.21
N TYR A 569 12.24 34.48 -13.09
CA TYR A 569 12.66 33.84 -11.84
C TYR A 569 14.12 34.13 -11.47
N VAL A 570 14.97 34.53 -12.42
CA VAL A 570 16.38 34.86 -12.15
C VAL A 570 16.48 36.29 -11.64
N GLU A 571 15.82 37.23 -12.30
CA GLU A 571 15.86 38.64 -11.93
C GLU A 571 14.80 39.02 -10.87
N SER A 572 13.91 38.09 -10.53
CA SER A 572 12.79 38.27 -9.58
C SER A 572 11.95 39.51 -9.87
N ARG A 573 11.64 39.73 -11.16
CA ARG A 573 10.86 40.88 -11.62
C ARG A 573 10.04 40.54 -12.85
N VAL A 574 9.07 41.41 -13.14
CA VAL A 574 8.28 41.35 -14.36
C VAL A 574 9.17 41.65 -15.57
N ASN A 575 9.23 40.72 -16.52
CA ASN A 575 9.97 40.83 -17.76
C ASN A 575 9.03 40.66 -18.96
N LYS A 576 8.72 41.78 -19.63
CA LYS A 576 7.81 41.78 -20.80
C LYS A 576 8.41 41.08 -22.02
N ASP A 577 9.72 40.87 -22.07
CA ASP A 577 10.34 40.16 -23.20
C ASP A 577 9.97 38.67 -23.19
N LEU A 578 9.58 38.10 -22.04
CA LEU A 578 9.06 36.75 -21.91
C LEU A 578 7.70 36.57 -22.60
N GLU A 579 6.84 37.60 -22.59
CA GLU A 579 5.58 37.56 -23.33
C GLU A 579 5.83 37.32 -24.83
N MET A 580 6.92 37.88 -25.37
CA MET A 580 7.32 37.68 -26.75
C MET A 580 7.91 36.29 -27.01
N VAL A 581 8.41 35.59 -25.99
CA VAL A 581 8.79 34.18 -26.11
C VAL A 581 7.54 33.33 -26.31
N ILE A 582 6.49 33.56 -25.52
CA ILE A 582 5.18 32.88 -25.69
C ILE A 582 4.61 33.10 -27.09
N VAL A 583 4.62 34.35 -27.58
CA VAL A 583 4.15 34.67 -28.94
C VAL A 583 4.94 33.92 -30.02
N LYS A 584 6.26 33.81 -29.87
CA LYS A 584 7.11 33.08 -30.81
C LYS A 584 6.80 31.58 -30.81
N SER A 585 6.63 30.97 -29.64
CA SER A 585 6.28 29.55 -29.52
C SER A 585 4.92 29.26 -30.16
N VAL A 586 3.90 30.09 -29.87
CA VAL A 586 2.57 29.95 -30.50
C VAL A 586 2.66 30.11 -32.03
N ALA A 587 3.42 31.09 -32.53
CA ALA A 587 3.62 31.25 -33.97
C ALA A 587 4.38 30.09 -34.61
N ALA A 588 5.39 29.54 -33.92
CA ALA A 588 6.15 28.39 -34.37
C ALA A 588 5.27 27.14 -34.48
N PHE A 589 4.47 26.84 -33.46
CA PHE A 589 3.49 25.74 -33.50
C PHE A 589 2.46 25.94 -34.60
N ALA A 590 1.91 27.15 -34.72
CA ALA A 590 0.94 27.51 -35.75
C ALA A 590 1.50 27.29 -37.17
N ASN A 591 2.78 27.62 -37.38
CA ASN A 591 3.44 27.45 -38.67
C ASN A 591 3.87 26.00 -38.97
N SER A 592 3.91 25.14 -37.95
CA SER A 592 4.26 23.72 -38.05
C SER A 592 3.01 22.83 -37.98
N GLN A 593 3.01 21.71 -37.25
CA GLN A 593 1.86 20.78 -37.18
C GLN A 593 0.84 21.14 -36.09
N GLY A 594 1.01 22.29 -35.42
CA GLY A 594 0.34 22.57 -34.15
C GLY A 594 1.13 22.00 -32.98
N GLY A 595 0.55 22.11 -31.79
CA GLY A 595 1.13 21.59 -30.56
C GLY A 595 0.51 22.21 -29.32
N THR A 596 1.12 21.95 -28.17
CA THR A 596 0.69 22.40 -26.86
C THR A 596 1.82 23.19 -26.19
N LEU A 597 1.46 24.33 -25.60
CA LEU A 597 2.35 25.13 -24.77
C LEU A 597 1.84 25.11 -23.33
N MET A 598 2.69 24.66 -22.40
CA MET A 598 2.40 24.69 -20.96
C MET A 598 3.11 25.87 -20.31
N ILE A 599 2.36 26.70 -19.58
CA ILE A 599 2.87 27.86 -18.85
C ILE A 599 2.71 27.62 -17.35
N GLY A 600 3.79 27.81 -16.59
CA GLY A 600 3.88 27.44 -15.17
C GLY A 600 4.65 26.14 -14.93
N VAL A 601 5.35 25.63 -15.95
CA VAL A 601 6.16 24.40 -15.90
C VAL A 601 7.58 24.71 -16.38
N LYS A 602 8.58 24.21 -15.67
CA LYS A 602 10.00 24.39 -16.01
C LYS A 602 10.47 23.31 -16.99
N ASP A 603 11.58 23.56 -17.67
CA ASP A 603 12.12 22.66 -18.70
C ASP A 603 12.46 21.25 -18.18
N ASP A 604 12.66 21.08 -16.87
CA ASP A 604 12.89 19.79 -16.20
C ASP A 604 11.59 19.09 -15.73
N GLY A 605 10.43 19.66 -16.02
CA GLY A 605 9.11 19.15 -15.65
C GLY A 605 8.62 19.59 -14.27
N GLU A 606 9.39 20.40 -13.53
CA GLU A 606 8.95 20.96 -12.25
C GLU A 606 7.81 21.96 -12.45
N VAL A 607 6.68 21.76 -11.75
CA VAL A 607 5.53 22.67 -11.76
C VAL A 607 5.82 23.84 -10.81
N LEU A 608 5.84 25.06 -11.35
CA LEU A 608 6.06 26.30 -10.60
C LEU A 608 4.75 27.04 -10.28
N GLY A 609 3.72 26.80 -11.10
CA GLY A 609 2.43 27.48 -11.01
C GLY A 609 2.43 28.91 -11.59
N LEU A 610 1.25 29.54 -11.57
CA LEU A 610 1.00 30.86 -12.16
C LEU A 610 0.90 32.02 -11.14
N GLU A 611 1.16 31.77 -9.86
CA GLU A 611 0.94 32.76 -8.78
C GLU A 611 1.70 34.07 -9.03
N HIS A 612 2.97 33.99 -9.44
CA HIS A 612 3.76 35.18 -9.75
C HIS A 612 3.25 35.96 -10.97
N ASP A 613 2.72 35.26 -11.98
CA ASP A 613 2.10 35.90 -13.14
C ASP A 613 0.80 36.59 -12.75
N TYR A 614 -0.01 35.97 -11.87
CA TYR A 614 -1.23 36.55 -11.31
C TYR A 614 -0.95 37.82 -10.51
N ILE A 615 0.05 37.80 -9.63
CA ILE A 615 0.50 38.96 -8.86
C ILE A 615 0.91 40.10 -9.81
N SER A 616 1.60 39.78 -10.91
CA SER A 616 2.03 40.78 -11.90
C SER A 616 0.90 41.46 -12.67
N LEU A 617 -0.32 40.92 -12.59
CA LEU A 617 -1.55 41.40 -13.24
C LEU A 617 -2.52 42.01 -12.21
N ASP A 618 -1.99 42.83 -11.31
CA ASP A 618 -2.72 43.51 -10.22
C ASP A 618 -3.44 42.52 -9.29
N GLY A 619 -2.76 41.43 -8.91
CA GLY A 619 -3.34 40.35 -8.09
C GLY A 619 -4.53 39.68 -8.79
N GLY A 620 -4.40 39.46 -10.10
CA GLY A 620 -5.46 38.91 -10.92
C GLY A 620 -5.69 37.42 -10.70
N ASP A 621 -6.83 36.93 -11.16
CA ASP A 621 -7.16 35.50 -11.22
C ASP A 621 -6.90 34.95 -12.63
N ARG A 622 -7.18 33.65 -12.81
CA ARG A 622 -7.10 32.96 -14.12
C ARG A 622 -7.81 33.71 -15.26
N ASP A 623 -8.93 34.38 -14.99
CA ASP A 623 -9.72 35.09 -16.00
C ASP A 623 -9.00 36.36 -16.49
N LYS A 624 -8.30 37.07 -15.59
CA LYS A 624 -7.42 38.18 -15.97
C LYS A 624 -6.20 37.70 -16.73
N PHE A 625 -5.59 36.59 -16.29
CA PHE A 625 -4.45 35.99 -16.99
C PHE A 625 -4.81 35.57 -18.41
N GLU A 626 -5.93 34.85 -18.61
CA GLU A 626 -6.37 34.41 -19.94
C GLU A 626 -6.66 35.62 -20.86
N ARG A 627 -7.32 36.67 -20.34
CA ARG A 627 -7.57 37.90 -21.11
C ARG A 627 -6.28 38.59 -21.54
N HIS A 628 -5.28 38.66 -20.66
CA HIS A 628 -3.98 39.23 -20.98
C HIS A 628 -3.26 38.41 -22.05
N LEU A 629 -3.17 37.09 -21.86
CA LEU A 629 -2.57 36.16 -22.82
C LEU A 629 -3.24 36.26 -24.20
N ARG A 630 -4.58 36.18 -24.26
CA ARG A 630 -5.33 36.33 -25.52
C ARG A 630 -5.12 37.71 -26.14
N GLY A 631 -5.04 38.77 -25.34
CA GLY A 631 -4.76 40.13 -25.81
C GLY A 631 -3.41 40.23 -26.52
N ILE A 632 -2.35 39.66 -25.92
CA ILE A 632 -1.01 39.64 -26.52
C ILE A 632 -1.01 38.84 -27.83
N LEU A 633 -1.64 37.66 -27.85
CA LEU A 633 -1.71 36.80 -29.04
C LEU A 633 -2.54 37.47 -30.15
N ASN A 634 -3.67 38.09 -29.83
CA ASN A 634 -4.50 38.80 -30.79
C ASN A 634 -3.75 39.93 -31.49
N ASN A 635 -2.93 40.67 -30.73
CA ASN A 635 -2.17 41.80 -31.24
C ASN A 635 -1.05 41.39 -32.22
N HIS A 636 -0.42 40.22 -32.02
CA HIS A 636 0.74 39.79 -32.80
C HIS A 636 0.43 38.75 -33.87
N ILE A 637 -0.54 37.87 -33.62
CA ILE A 637 -0.88 36.72 -34.48
C ILE A 637 -2.19 36.96 -35.24
N GLY A 638 -3.08 37.76 -34.67
CA GLY A 638 -4.35 38.16 -35.28
C GLY A 638 -5.56 37.46 -34.65
N ALA A 639 -6.59 38.27 -34.34
CA ALA A 639 -7.77 37.82 -33.60
C ALA A 639 -8.55 36.68 -34.29
N SER A 640 -8.59 36.65 -35.63
CA SER A 640 -9.29 35.59 -36.37
C SER A 640 -8.66 34.21 -36.14
N TYR A 641 -7.34 34.13 -36.08
CA TYR A 641 -6.65 32.86 -35.83
C TYR A 641 -6.82 32.44 -34.37
N VAL A 642 -6.53 33.35 -33.43
CA VAL A 642 -6.60 33.06 -31.98
C VAL A 642 -7.99 32.60 -31.56
N ALA A 643 -9.07 33.23 -32.05
CA ALA A 643 -10.44 32.83 -31.71
C ALA A 643 -10.81 31.42 -32.25
N GLY A 644 -10.32 31.09 -33.44
CA GLY A 644 -10.68 29.85 -34.14
C GLY A 644 -9.76 28.65 -33.86
N LYS A 645 -8.49 28.90 -33.51
CA LYS A 645 -7.42 27.91 -33.55
C LYS A 645 -6.56 27.81 -32.29
N VAL A 646 -6.81 28.67 -31.30
CA VAL A 646 -6.14 28.60 -29.98
C VAL A 646 -7.17 28.28 -28.90
N ARG A 647 -6.89 27.26 -28.08
CA ARG A 647 -7.68 26.90 -26.90
C ARG A 647 -6.80 27.08 -25.66
N VAL A 648 -7.34 27.70 -24.62
CA VAL A 648 -6.66 27.91 -23.35
C VAL A 648 -7.44 27.12 -22.29
N ARG A 649 -6.72 26.35 -21.47
CA ARG A 649 -7.25 25.58 -20.36
C ARG A 649 -6.35 25.76 -19.14
N PHE A 650 -6.93 25.59 -17.96
CA PHE A 650 -6.20 25.64 -16.70
C PHE A 650 -6.32 24.29 -16.01
N HIS A 651 -5.20 23.82 -15.49
CA HIS A 651 -5.07 22.55 -14.81
C HIS A 651 -4.45 22.80 -13.44
N VAL A 652 -4.82 21.99 -12.45
CA VAL A 652 -4.28 22.07 -11.09
C VAL A 652 -3.49 20.81 -10.84
N ASP A 653 -2.23 20.96 -10.42
CA ASP A 653 -1.35 19.84 -10.05
C ASP A 653 -1.64 19.36 -8.61
N GLY A 654 -1.04 18.23 -8.20
CA GLY A 654 -1.21 17.62 -6.88
C GLY A 654 -0.88 18.51 -5.67
N ASP A 655 -0.12 19.59 -5.88
CA ASP A 655 0.24 20.60 -4.87
C ASP A 655 -0.63 21.88 -4.93
N ASP A 656 -1.81 21.83 -5.56
CA ASP A 656 -2.74 22.96 -5.77
C ASP A 656 -2.16 24.13 -6.60
N LEU A 657 -1.12 23.86 -7.40
CA LEU A 657 -0.52 24.83 -8.32
C LEU A 657 -1.25 24.84 -9.67
N GLU A 658 -1.70 26.02 -10.13
CA GLU A 658 -2.35 26.18 -11.43
C GLU A 658 -1.33 26.29 -12.58
N VAL A 659 -1.54 25.51 -13.64
CA VAL A 659 -0.79 25.53 -14.91
C VAL A 659 -1.73 25.92 -16.05
N CYS A 660 -1.25 26.74 -16.99
CA CYS A 660 -2.01 27.13 -18.18
C CYS A 660 -1.56 26.30 -19.38
N GLN A 661 -2.48 25.52 -19.93
CA GLN A 661 -2.33 24.79 -21.18
C GLN A 661 -2.87 25.62 -22.34
N VAL A 662 -2.07 25.80 -23.39
CA VAL A 662 -2.48 26.46 -24.63
C VAL A 662 -2.36 25.47 -25.77
N ASP A 663 -3.49 25.00 -26.30
CA ASP A 663 -3.53 24.15 -27.50
C ASP A 663 -3.56 25.02 -28.75
N ILE A 664 -2.61 24.78 -29.66
CA ILE A 664 -2.42 25.53 -30.90
C ILE A 664 -2.67 24.62 -32.10
N LEU A 665 -3.73 24.89 -32.86
CA LEU A 665 -4.01 24.18 -34.10
C LEU A 665 -3.22 24.75 -35.28
N PRO A 666 -2.74 23.93 -36.23
CA PRO A 666 -1.96 24.40 -37.37
C PRO A 666 -2.71 25.48 -38.17
N ALA A 667 -1.96 26.51 -38.58
CA ALA A 667 -2.47 27.60 -39.41
C ALA A 667 -2.66 27.15 -40.87
N GLN A 668 -3.61 27.80 -41.54
CA GLN A 668 -3.90 27.61 -42.97
C GLN A 668 -3.09 28.57 -43.86
N LYS A 669 -2.46 29.58 -43.25
CA LYS A 669 -1.59 30.56 -43.91
C LYS A 669 -0.40 30.83 -43.00
N PRO A 670 0.77 31.18 -43.55
CA PRO A 670 1.95 31.49 -42.75
C PRO A 670 1.68 32.67 -41.80
N ILE A 671 2.04 32.49 -40.54
CA ILE A 671 1.99 33.52 -39.50
C ILE A 671 3.38 34.16 -39.41
N ILE A 672 3.44 35.44 -39.79
CA ILE A 672 4.67 36.25 -39.75
C ILE A 672 4.55 37.22 -38.58
N LEU A 673 5.55 37.23 -37.71
CA LEU A 673 5.59 38.16 -36.58
C LEU A 673 6.35 39.42 -36.96
N ILE A 674 5.81 40.60 -36.61
CA ILE A 674 6.50 41.88 -36.77
C ILE A 674 7.18 42.21 -35.44
N LEU A 675 8.51 42.08 -35.39
CA LEU A 675 9.32 42.28 -34.19
C LEU A 675 10.27 43.46 -34.36
N LYS A 676 10.60 44.16 -33.27
CA LYS A 676 11.59 45.25 -33.31
C LYS A 676 13.00 44.68 -33.32
N ASP A 677 13.87 45.19 -34.18
CA ASP A 677 15.31 44.89 -34.15
C ASP A 677 16.03 45.68 -33.03
N LYS A 678 17.36 45.47 -32.91
CA LYS A 678 18.18 46.17 -31.92
C LYS A 678 18.21 47.71 -32.11
N GLY A 679 17.82 48.20 -33.29
CA GLY A 679 17.68 49.62 -33.62
C GLY A 679 16.25 50.17 -33.50
N GLY A 680 15.28 49.34 -33.08
CA GLY A 680 13.88 49.71 -32.92
C GLY A 680 13.05 49.68 -34.21
N GLN A 681 13.61 49.23 -35.33
CA GLN A 681 12.91 49.11 -36.61
C GLN A 681 12.07 47.83 -36.65
N PRO A 682 10.85 47.85 -37.23
CA PRO A 682 10.03 46.67 -37.40
C PRO A 682 10.64 45.74 -38.46
N VAL A 683 10.81 44.48 -38.09
CA VAL A 683 11.36 43.40 -38.94
C VAL A 683 10.42 42.21 -38.89
N GLU A 684 10.07 41.71 -40.07
CA GLU A 684 9.30 40.49 -40.22
C GLU A 684 10.14 39.25 -39.90
N LYS A 685 9.60 38.38 -39.06
CA LYS A 685 10.26 37.15 -38.62
C LYS A 685 9.30 35.97 -38.72
N PHE A 686 9.79 34.88 -39.29
CA PHE A 686 9.05 33.64 -39.45
C PHE A 686 9.67 32.56 -38.56
N PHE A 687 8.84 31.96 -37.70
CA PHE A 687 9.27 30.94 -36.74
C PHE A 687 8.59 29.61 -37.04
N VAL A 688 9.33 28.51 -36.89
CA VAL A 688 8.87 27.12 -37.05
C VAL A 688 9.41 26.26 -35.92
N ARG A 689 8.73 25.15 -35.59
CA ARG A 689 9.26 24.19 -34.62
C ARG A 689 10.38 23.35 -35.25
N SER A 690 11.44 23.13 -34.48
CA SER A 690 12.55 22.23 -34.82
C SER A 690 12.99 21.50 -33.55
N GLY A 691 12.55 20.24 -33.42
CA GLY A 691 12.64 19.50 -32.16
C GLY A 691 11.94 20.27 -31.03
N ASN A 692 12.60 20.39 -29.88
CA ASN A 692 12.07 21.12 -28.73
C ASN A 692 12.18 22.66 -28.83
N SER A 693 12.69 23.23 -29.94
CA SER A 693 12.97 24.66 -30.05
C SER A 693 12.18 25.40 -31.15
N SER A 694 11.96 26.70 -30.93
CA SER A 694 11.37 27.61 -31.93
C SER A 694 12.47 28.27 -32.77
N LEU A 695 12.64 27.83 -34.02
CA LEU A 695 13.68 28.29 -34.93
C LEU A 695 13.19 29.42 -35.85
N HIS A 696 13.98 30.48 -35.99
CA HIS A 696 13.74 31.54 -36.97
C HIS A 696 14.33 31.17 -38.33
N LEU A 697 13.50 31.09 -39.38
CA LEU A 697 13.98 30.86 -40.74
C LEU A 697 14.30 32.19 -41.45
N SER A 698 15.39 32.19 -42.23
CA SER A 698 15.70 33.33 -43.11
C SER A 698 14.69 33.42 -44.27
N LEU A 699 14.59 34.58 -44.92
CA LEU A 699 13.72 34.78 -46.08
C LEU A 699 14.01 33.77 -47.22
N SER A 700 15.28 33.35 -47.39
CA SER A 700 15.67 32.32 -48.37
C SER A 700 15.18 30.91 -48.02
N GLU A 701 15.04 30.59 -46.73
CA GLU A 701 14.58 29.28 -46.24
C GLU A 701 13.06 29.23 -46.06
N MET A 702 12.43 30.39 -45.81
CA MET A 702 10.99 30.52 -45.64
C MET A 702 10.23 30.14 -46.92
N ASN A 703 10.66 30.62 -48.09
CA ASN A 703 9.96 30.35 -49.35
C ASN A 703 9.80 28.85 -49.67
N PRO A 704 10.86 28.01 -49.61
CA PRO A 704 10.69 26.58 -49.83
C PRO A 704 9.83 25.91 -48.75
N TYR A 705 9.98 26.32 -47.47
CA TYR A 705 9.16 25.77 -46.37
C TYR A 705 7.67 26.09 -46.54
N VAL A 706 7.33 27.33 -46.86
CA VAL A 706 5.94 27.77 -47.02
C VAL A 706 5.27 27.00 -48.16
N LYS A 707 5.98 26.81 -49.27
CA LYS A 707 5.49 26.05 -50.42
C LYS A 707 5.29 24.56 -50.12
N GLU A 708 6.06 23.98 -49.21
CA GLU A 708 5.90 22.57 -48.82
C GLU A 708 4.79 22.37 -47.77
N ARG A 709 4.61 23.33 -46.86
CA ARG A 709 3.69 23.22 -45.73
C ARG A 709 2.30 23.78 -45.99
N PHE A 710 2.16 24.82 -46.81
CA PHE A 710 0.89 25.57 -46.96
C PHE A 710 0.30 25.56 -48.37
N ASP A 711 1.09 25.21 -49.40
CA ASP A 711 0.62 25.01 -50.78
C ASP A 711 0.48 23.50 -51.07
#